data_AF-A0A952WIC7-F1
#
_entry.id   AF-A0A952WIC7-F1
#
_cell.length_a   1.000
_cell.length_b   1.000
_cell.length_c   1.000
_cell.angle_alpha   90.00
_cell.angle_beta   90.00
_cell.angle_gamma   90.00
#
_symmetry.space_group_name_H-M   'P 1'
#
loop_
_entity.id
_entity.type
_entity.pdbx_description
1 polymer ?
#
loop_
_entity_poly.entity_id
_entity_poly.type
_entity_poly.pdbx_seq_one_letter_code
_entity_poly.pdbx_strand_id
1 'polypeptide(L)'
;MGKLYRNLCIVLALIVFFAWQTYPPGEKLRLGKDLAGGVTLIYQVEIGQDEDAKKVISDTIKILKERVDPDGLLEIAMVSQGRDRIEISMPLPREEVKDLKAKFEDELRRLGRTTLTRARIAELESLKGDERSKRISELAEGNAKRKELLNKLVAQHDEAALLRSEIEKAKTANAPVSEIDVLVDKAGEAELKVEETTKAALATVLPPAEIRQALNLSDRKRSIEDASGQRIELPSAREHALSRIRESYPDAKDQLDAVLEAYAKYAKKRTTLDDPQDLIRMLQGAGVLSFRITVDPGHLPDEAQVREELREKGPRGAKPRETMWARINQIDGWYHNEPELRFLESNPAEFFRTRNYVVEEYQGQYYMLVWDVKGSRLTKADGDWGVSRAQEGRDPRGVPAIDFVMDARGATKLGELTKNHVKERMAVLLDDEVYTAPTLNSAISKSGQITGEFSSAERQYIIRVLAAGSLQAKLSPEPISVSSVGPELGADNLEKGFKAGVVSLVVVSAFMVVYYFGAGLVAVLALFANATLVLGALSMNHAAFSMPGIAAIILTFGMAVDSNVLVYERIREEILRGADTKTAVRIGFDKAFSSIFDGNVTNLIVCVVLAYTGTAEIRGFAITMGIGVVSTLFCALIFSRILFGILLGLGWKRVNMLPLAWPGLQRALTPNVDWLRLRPLFFAFSATYVVIGLGLVFFQGNDMLDNEFRGGTAVTLEFKPKSPGSEEHVTLTRPEVQNRIAQIGQNAPVDSPLRELLNAEVLPIDPEKDGVTSWRFAVKTISTKSDQILEAIVDSFTDVMEQQPALKFAGSASDFADAPVHRIFTGDLGSNIGETLPQGKNVGDSIGGVAIVLNDITPPIPLATLQSRLEATRGSPDFADTLSRKRAVIATSPDVSALTSAVVVVADENLKVFDNEEKWKDQLAGREWKLVEAALTEAQTPASVVIFSPAIAESFRAQAIVATTLSFALISIYIWFRFKSMRFSVAALIALVHDVVVVVSCLALSQVLYRHSSTEPIAQSLGLLPFRIDLNMIAALLTIAGYSLNDTIVIMDRIRETKGKSAEADYDMINTAVNHTLSRTVITGGTTLFSCIALYVLGGEGMRAFAFALTVGLLVGTYSSVGVAAPLVWSGKRRKADEQVQPVPGTALVTR
;
A
#
# COMPACT_ATOMS: atom_id res chain seq x y z
N MET A 1 -3.57 48.37 -18.52
CA MET A 1 -4.67 47.55 -17.95
C MET A 1 -4.94 46.28 -18.75
N GLY A 2 -5.20 46.32 -20.07
CA GLY A 2 -5.52 45.10 -20.85
C GLY A 2 -4.52 43.93 -20.74
N LYS A 3 -3.20 44.19 -20.78
CA LYS A 3 -2.18 43.14 -20.59
C LYS A 3 -2.19 42.51 -19.18
N LEU A 4 -2.49 43.29 -18.14
CA LEU A 4 -2.58 42.81 -16.75
C LEU A 4 -3.80 41.92 -16.54
N TYR A 5 -4.96 42.32 -17.06
CA TYR A 5 -6.18 41.51 -16.99
C TYR A 5 -6.02 40.19 -17.75
N ARG A 6 -5.43 40.21 -18.96
CA ARG A 6 -5.14 38.99 -19.69
C ARG A 6 -4.23 38.04 -18.90
N ASN A 7 -3.15 38.57 -18.32
CA ASN A 7 -2.23 37.75 -17.53
C ASN A 7 -2.92 37.21 -16.26
N LEU A 8 -3.76 38.02 -15.60
CA LEU A 8 -4.57 37.55 -14.46
C LEU A 8 -5.51 36.42 -14.89
N CYS A 9 -6.22 36.54 -16.02
CA CYS A 9 -7.09 35.49 -16.53
C CYS A 9 -6.33 34.19 -16.80
N ILE A 10 -5.11 34.27 -17.35
CA ILE A 10 -4.26 33.08 -17.57
C ILE A 10 -3.88 32.43 -16.23
N VAL A 11 -3.46 33.22 -15.24
CA VAL A 11 -3.10 32.68 -13.93
C VAL A 11 -4.31 32.11 -13.19
N LEU A 12 -5.47 32.76 -13.25
CA LEU A 12 -6.70 32.24 -12.66
C LEU A 12 -7.17 30.96 -13.36
N ALA A 13 -7.07 30.89 -14.70
CA ALA A 13 -7.36 29.67 -15.43
C ALA A 13 -6.43 28.52 -15.02
N LEU A 14 -5.14 28.80 -14.80
CA LEU A 14 -4.18 27.84 -14.28
C LEU A 14 -4.57 27.37 -12.87
N ILE A 15 -4.89 28.29 -11.95
CA ILE A 15 -5.30 27.95 -10.57
C ILE A 15 -6.59 27.13 -10.59
N VAL A 16 -7.58 27.49 -11.41
CA VAL A 16 -8.83 26.74 -11.57
C VAL A 16 -8.57 25.34 -12.12
N PHE A 17 -7.66 25.19 -13.10
CA PHE A 17 -7.26 23.89 -13.61
C PHE A 17 -6.65 23.01 -12.51
N PHE A 18 -5.73 23.53 -11.70
CA PHE A 18 -5.13 22.78 -10.59
C PHE A 18 -6.14 22.49 -9.47
N ALA A 19 -7.07 23.41 -9.17
CA ALA A 19 -8.16 23.17 -8.23
C ALA A 19 -9.08 22.03 -8.72
N TRP A 20 -9.40 22.02 -10.01
CA TRP A 20 -10.20 20.95 -10.64
C TRP A 20 -9.48 19.61 -10.62
N GLN A 21 -8.16 19.60 -10.84
CA GLN A 21 -7.35 18.40 -10.68
C GLN A 21 -7.30 17.91 -9.22
N THR A 22 -7.35 18.81 -8.25
CA THR A 22 -7.31 18.43 -6.82
C THR A 22 -8.62 17.85 -6.31
N TYR A 23 -9.78 18.32 -6.81
CA TYR A 23 -11.08 17.95 -6.24
C TYR A 23 -11.68 16.69 -6.88
N PRO A 24 -12.18 15.70 -6.10
CA PRO A 24 -12.10 15.58 -4.64
C PRO A 24 -10.73 15.05 -4.15
N PRO A 25 -10.10 15.68 -3.13
CA PRO A 25 -8.71 15.38 -2.74
C PRO A 25 -8.50 13.97 -2.19
N GLY A 26 -9.51 13.39 -1.51
CA GLY A 26 -9.42 12.05 -0.92
C GLY A 26 -9.41 10.89 -1.92
N GLU A 27 -9.77 11.14 -3.19
CA GLU A 27 -9.75 10.14 -4.27
C GLU A 27 -8.58 10.36 -5.25
N LYS A 28 -8.08 11.59 -5.38
CA LYS A 28 -7.08 11.96 -6.39
C LYS A 28 -5.65 12.08 -5.88
N LEU A 29 -5.45 12.16 -4.56
CA LEU A 29 -4.13 12.11 -3.94
C LEU A 29 -3.78 10.66 -3.61
N ARG A 30 -2.69 10.17 -4.17
CA ARG A 30 -2.14 8.86 -3.84
C ARG A 30 -1.47 8.93 -2.48
N LEU A 31 -2.12 8.37 -1.47
CA LEU A 31 -1.56 8.31 -0.12
C LEU A 31 -0.37 7.33 -0.10
N GLY A 32 0.71 7.76 0.51
CA GLY A 32 1.85 6.90 0.81
C GLY A 32 1.54 5.93 1.94
N LYS A 33 2.39 4.92 2.10
CA LYS A 33 2.25 3.85 3.10
C LYS A 33 1.94 4.38 4.51
N ASP A 34 2.67 5.39 4.94
CA ASP A 34 2.53 6.07 6.24
C ASP A 34 1.13 6.63 6.51
N LEU A 35 0.33 6.89 5.47
CA LEU A 35 -1.00 7.50 5.56
C LEU A 35 -2.12 6.55 5.11
N ALA A 36 -1.86 5.70 4.12
CA ALA A 36 -2.85 4.75 3.61
C ALA A 36 -2.96 3.48 4.46
N GLY A 37 -1.88 3.15 5.21
CA GLY A 37 -1.64 1.78 5.63
C GLY A 37 -1.31 0.88 4.43
N GLY A 38 -0.61 -0.22 4.68
CA GLY A 38 -0.12 -1.03 3.59
C GLY A 38 0.93 -2.03 4.02
N VAL A 39 1.28 -2.91 3.09
CA VAL A 39 2.40 -3.83 3.26
C VAL A 39 3.48 -3.52 2.23
N THR A 40 4.70 -3.42 2.72
CA THR A 40 5.91 -3.28 1.92
C THR A 40 6.69 -4.58 1.97
N LEU A 41 7.05 -5.07 0.80
CA LEU A 41 7.88 -6.25 0.59
C LEU A 41 9.16 -5.80 -0.10
N ILE A 42 10.32 -6.17 0.44
CA ILE A 42 11.61 -5.91 -0.19
C ILE A 42 12.18 -7.23 -0.71
N TYR A 43 12.37 -7.33 -2.02
CA TYR A 43 12.97 -8.49 -2.68
C TYR A 43 14.38 -8.18 -3.17
N GLN A 44 15.24 -9.21 -3.19
CA GLN A 44 16.54 -9.12 -3.84
C GLN A 44 16.39 -9.49 -5.32
N VAL A 45 17.14 -8.80 -6.17
CA VAL A 45 17.28 -9.09 -7.58
C VAL A 45 18.67 -9.64 -7.85
N GLU A 46 18.77 -10.84 -8.38
CA GLU A 46 20.04 -11.41 -8.81
C GLU A 46 20.50 -10.73 -10.11
N ILE A 47 21.72 -10.17 -10.08
CA ILE A 47 22.32 -9.45 -11.21
C ILE A 47 23.61 -10.15 -11.60
N GLY A 48 23.73 -10.52 -12.89
CA GLY A 48 24.94 -11.13 -13.42
C GLY A 48 26.13 -10.17 -13.37
N GLN A 49 27.36 -10.70 -13.24
CA GLN A 49 28.59 -9.89 -13.06
C GLN A 49 28.86 -8.87 -14.20
N ASP A 50 28.32 -9.09 -15.40
CA ASP A 50 28.45 -8.21 -16.57
C ASP A 50 27.16 -7.44 -16.95
N GLU A 51 26.09 -7.53 -16.15
CA GLU A 51 24.81 -6.87 -16.43
C GLU A 51 24.73 -5.46 -15.81
N ASP A 52 24.12 -4.50 -16.52
CA ASP A 52 23.81 -3.18 -15.95
C ASP A 52 22.67 -3.29 -14.95
N ALA A 53 23.03 -3.24 -13.66
CA ALA A 53 22.13 -3.27 -12.52
C ALA A 53 20.90 -2.35 -12.65
N LYS A 54 21.08 -1.12 -13.14
CA LYS A 54 19.96 -0.16 -13.27
C LYS A 54 18.95 -0.62 -14.32
N LYS A 55 19.46 -1.15 -15.43
CA LYS A 55 18.64 -1.66 -16.52
C LYS A 55 17.89 -2.92 -16.10
N VAL A 56 18.58 -3.87 -15.46
CA VAL A 56 17.97 -5.11 -14.96
C VAL A 56 16.85 -4.81 -13.98
N ILE A 57 17.07 -3.95 -12.98
CA ILE A 57 16.02 -3.59 -12.02
C ILE A 57 14.85 -2.89 -12.70
N SER A 58 15.11 -1.93 -13.60
CA SER A 58 14.05 -1.22 -14.30
C SER A 58 13.20 -2.17 -15.15
N ASP A 59 13.83 -3.12 -15.82
CA ASP A 59 13.15 -4.12 -16.63
C ASP A 59 12.34 -5.07 -15.73
N THR A 60 12.91 -5.55 -14.63
CA THR A 60 12.23 -6.40 -13.63
C THR A 60 11.01 -5.69 -13.04
N ILE A 61 11.14 -4.43 -12.61
CA ILE A 61 10.02 -3.63 -12.08
C ILE A 61 8.92 -3.48 -13.13
N LYS A 62 9.28 -3.16 -14.38
CA LYS A 62 8.30 -2.98 -15.45
C LYS A 62 7.52 -4.28 -15.70
N ILE A 63 8.22 -5.42 -15.72
CA ILE A 63 7.61 -6.74 -15.91
C ILE A 63 6.70 -7.08 -14.72
N LEU A 64 7.18 -6.90 -13.49
CA LEU A 64 6.40 -7.16 -12.28
C LEU A 64 5.16 -6.27 -12.23
N LYS A 65 5.27 -5.00 -12.61
CA LYS A 65 4.13 -4.08 -12.63
C LYS A 65 3.09 -4.45 -13.68
N GLU A 66 3.50 -4.70 -14.92
CA GLU A 66 2.60 -5.17 -15.98
C GLU A 66 1.93 -6.52 -15.64
N ARG A 67 2.51 -7.29 -14.72
CA ARG A 67 2.00 -8.61 -14.32
C ARG A 67 1.04 -8.54 -13.14
N VAL A 68 1.45 -7.87 -12.09
CA VAL A 68 0.66 -7.78 -10.86
C VAL A 68 -0.46 -6.78 -11.04
N ASP A 69 -0.20 -5.67 -11.74
CA ASP A 69 -1.14 -4.58 -11.97
C ASP A 69 -1.16 -4.14 -13.46
N PRO A 70 -1.58 -5.03 -14.39
CA PRO A 70 -1.59 -4.74 -15.83
C PRO A 70 -2.40 -3.50 -16.18
N ASP A 71 -3.50 -3.27 -15.46
CA ASP A 71 -4.44 -2.18 -15.71
C ASP A 71 -4.15 -0.92 -14.89
N GLY A 72 -3.14 -0.94 -14.01
CA GLY A 72 -2.76 0.19 -13.16
C GLY A 72 -3.79 0.53 -12.06
N LEU A 73 -4.67 -0.42 -11.73
CA LEU A 73 -5.80 -0.28 -10.81
C LEU A 73 -5.43 -0.63 -9.37
N LEU A 74 -4.42 -1.48 -9.16
CA LEU A 74 -4.06 -2.02 -7.84
C LEU A 74 -3.21 -1.07 -6.98
N GLU A 75 -2.88 0.10 -7.52
CA GLU A 75 -2.04 1.15 -6.91
C GLU A 75 -0.72 0.64 -6.29
N ILE A 76 -0.20 -0.48 -6.82
CA ILE A 76 1.02 -1.11 -6.30
C ILE A 76 2.22 -0.27 -6.74
N ALA A 77 2.95 0.25 -5.76
CA ALA A 77 4.17 1.01 -5.99
C ALA A 77 5.37 0.06 -5.97
N MET A 78 6.08 -0.04 -7.10
CA MET A 78 7.33 -0.79 -7.19
C MET A 78 8.47 0.18 -7.44
N VAL A 79 9.47 0.19 -6.56
CA VAL A 79 10.58 1.14 -6.61
C VAL A 79 11.91 0.40 -6.42
N SER A 80 12.91 0.80 -7.20
CA SER A 80 14.28 0.30 -7.01
C SER A 80 14.84 0.78 -5.68
N GLN A 81 15.38 -0.15 -4.89
CA GLN A 81 16.13 0.13 -3.67
C GLN A 81 17.58 -0.29 -3.85
N GLY A 82 18.51 0.66 -3.84
CA GLY A 82 19.93 0.36 -4.04
C GLY A 82 20.27 -0.18 -5.44
N ARG A 83 21.23 -1.12 -5.51
CA ARG A 83 21.73 -1.69 -6.78
C ARG A 83 21.09 -3.00 -7.17
N ASP A 84 20.47 -3.72 -6.25
CA ASP A 84 20.03 -5.10 -6.42
C ASP A 84 18.72 -5.42 -5.70
N ARG A 85 17.88 -4.43 -5.37
CA ARG A 85 16.64 -4.67 -4.63
C ARG A 85 15.45 -3.93 -5.21
N ILE A 86 14.27 -4.50 -4.99
CA ILE A 86 12.98 -3.91 -5.36
C ILE A 86 12.11 -3.86 -4.11
N GLU A 87 11.62 -2.67 -3.81
CA GLU A 87 10.57 -2.44 -2.83
C GLU A 87 9.22 -2.47 -3.55
N ILE A 88 8.32 -3.31 -3.08
CA ILE A 88 6.96 -3.46 -3.58
C ILE A 88 6.03 -3.07 -2.43
N SER A 89 5.34 -1.96 -2.57
CA SER A 89 4.38 -1.46 -1.59
C SER A 89 2.96 -1.61 -2.13
N MET A 90 2.11 -2.19 -1.31
CA MET A 90 0.70 -2.42 -1.59
C MET A 90 -0.15 -1.72 -0.54
N PRO A 91 -1.10 -0.84 -0.93
CA PRO A 91 -2.02 -0.26 0.03
C PRO A 91 -2.99 -1.33 0.54
N LEU A 92 -3.42 -1.22 1.80
CA LEU A 92 -4.47 -2.08 2.34
C LEU A 92 -5.86 -1.51 2.01
N PRO A 93 -6.90 -2.36 1.83
CA PRO A 93 -8.25 -1.89 1.57
C PRO A 93 -8.77 -1.02 2.72
N ARG A 94 -9.35 0.15 2.39
CA ARG A 94 -10.08 0.99 3.34
C ARG A 94 -11.31 0.23 3.88
N GLU A 95 -11.77 0.60 5.08
CA GLU A 95 -12.93 -0.01 5.74
C GLU A 95 -14.19 0.00 4.85
N GLU A 96 -14.44 1.09 4.12
CA GLU A 96 -15.54 1.20 3.13
C GLU A 96 -15.48 0.10 2.05
N VAL A 97 -14.29 -0.28 1.58
CA VAL A 97 -14.12 -1.35 0.58
C VAL A 97 -14.38 -2.72 1.20
N LYS A 98 -14.00 -2.92 2.48
CA LYS A 98 -14.32 -4.13 3.25
C LYS A 98 -15.83 -4.27 3.41
N ASP A 99 -16.55 -3.18 3.70
CA ASP A 99 -18.00 -3.17 3.79
C ASP A 99 -18.69 -3.46 2.46
N LEU A 100 -18.21 -2.88 1.36
CA LEU A 100 -18.73 -3.15 0.02
C LEU A 100 -18.50 -4.60 -0.39
N LYS A 101 -17.33 -5.16 -0.06
CA LYS A 101 -17.02 -6.57 -0.25
C LYS A 101 -17.95 -7.45 0.60
N ALA A 102 -18.17 -7.10 1.85
CA ALA A 102 -19.09 -7.82 2.74
C ALA A 102 -20.53 -7.80 2.18
N LYS A 103 -21.01 -6.66 1.66
CA LYS A 103 -22.32 -6.55 1.01
C LYS A 103 -22.42 -7.41 -0.26
N PHE A 104 -21.39 -7.43 -1.10
CA PHE A 104 -21.34 -8.30 -2.28
C PHE A 104 -21.34 -9.79 -1.88
N GLU A 105 -20.52 -10.16 -0.91
CA GLU A 105 -20.49 -11.53 -0.38
C GLU A 105 -21.81 -11.92 0.29
N ASP A 106 -22.48 -11.00 0.97
CA ASP A 106 -23.80 -11.25 1.56
C ASP A 106 -24.90 -11.42 0.50
N GLU A 107 -24.86 -10.69 -0.60
CA GLU A 107 -25.76 -10.88 -1.75
C GLU A 107 -25.51 -12.22 -2.46
N LEU A 108 -24.24 -12.61 -2.66
CA LEU A 108 -23.90 -13.96 -3.14
C LEU A 108 -24.32 -15.07 -2.16
N ARG A 109 -24.16 -14.84 -0.86
CA ARG A 109 -24.62 -15.77 0.19
C ARG A 109 -26.14 -15.84 0.24
N ARG A 110 -26.87 -14.76 -0.06
CA ARG A 110 -28.34 -14.77 -0.13
C ARG A 110 -28.81 -15.78 -1.18
N LEU A 111 -28.24 -15.74 -2.39
CA LEU A 111 -28.48 -16.74 -3.43
C LEU A 111 -28.20 -18.17 -2.95
N GLY A 112 -27.09 -18.38 -2.24
CA GLY A 112 -26.76 -19.67 -1.61
C GLY A 112 -27.78 -20.11 -0.55
N ARG A 113 -28.19 -19.19 0.33
CA ARG A 113 -29.13 -19.45 1.43
C ARG A 113 -30.55 -19.74 0.97
N THR A 114 -30.94 -19.39 -0.25
CA THR A 114 -32.25 -19.71 -0.85
C THR A 114 -32.13 -20.74 -1.98
N THR A 115 -30.93 -21.27 -2.21
CA THR A 115 -30.67 -22.35 -3.17
C THR A 115 -31.57 -23.54 -2.83
N LEU A 116 -32.33 -23.99 -3.83
CA LEU A 116 -33.16 -25.17 -3.71
C LEU A 116 -32.25 -26.41 -3.82
N THR A 117 -32.20 -27.21 -2.76
CA THR A 117 -31.42 -28.46 -2.71
C THR A 117 -32.35 -29.64 -2.44
N ARG A 118 -31.95 -30.86 -2.82
CA ARG A 118 -32.74 -32.07 -2.52
C ARG A 118 -33.08 -32.19 -1.03
N ALA A 119 -32.16 -31.79 -0.15
CA ALA A 119 -32.38 -31.78 1.30
C ALA A 119 -33.50 -30.82 1.74
N ARG A 120 -33.60 -29.65 1.12
CA ARG A 120 -34.65 -28.66 1.42
C ARG A 120 -36.00 -29.03 0.81
N ILE A 121 -35.98 -29.74 -0.32
CA ILE A 121 -37.19 -30.34 -0.90
C ILE A 121 -37.71 -31.43 0.05
N ALA A 122 -36.84 -32.30 0.57
CA ALA A 122 -37.22 -33.28 1.58
C ALA A 122 -37.73 -32.62 2.89
N GLU A 123 -37.14 -31.49 3.31
CA GLU A 123 -37.65 -30.68 4.41
C GLU A 123 -39.09 -30.19 4.12
N LEU A 124 -39.34 -29.63 2.94
CA LEU A 124 -40.67 -29.19 2.50
C LEU A 124 -41.71 -30.32 2.51
N GLU A 125 -41.30 -31.52 2.07
CA GLU A 125 -42.15 -32.72 2.04
C GLU A 125 -42.58 -33.14 3.45
N SER A 126 -41.71 -32.94 4.45
CA SER A 126 -41.98 -33.30 5.85
C SER A 126 -42.89 -32.32 6.62
N LEU A 127 -42.91 -31.04 6.23
CA LEU A 127 -43.73 -30.00 6.85
C LEU A 127 -45.21 -30.16 6.47
N LYS A 128 -46.16 -29.58 7.22
CA LYS A 128 -47.60 -29.62 6.89
C LYS A 128 -48.27 -28.26 7.12
N GLY A 129 -49.36 -27.98 6.40
CA GLY A 129 -50.21 -26.79 6.64
C GLY A 129 -49.51 -25.45 6.35
N ASP A 130 -49.78 -24.45 7.18
CA ASP A 130 -49.33 -23.06 7.00
C ASP A 130 -47.80 -22.90 7.03
N GLU A 131 -47.10 -23.75 7.79
CA GLU A 131 -45.63 -23.76 7.86
C GLU A 131 -45.01 -24.16 6.52
N ARG A 132 -45.61 -25.12 5.80
CA ARG A 132 -45.16 -25.54 4.46
C ARG A 132 -45.33 -24.40 3.45
N SER A 133 -46.47 -23.71 3.45
CA SER A 133 -46.75 -22.59 2.54
C SER A 133 -45.81 -21.39 2.76
N LYS A 134 -45.47 -21.12 4.03
CA LYS A 134 -44.47 -20.10 4.39
C LYS A 134 -43.08 -20.48 3.86
N ARG A 135 -42.67 -21.73 4.06
CA ARG A 135 -41.37 -22.25 3.59
C ARG A 135 -41.25 -22.28 2.07
N ILE A 136 -42.32 -22.62 1.35
CA ILE A 136 -42.37 -22.53 -0.13
C ILE A 136 -42.15 -21.09 -0.59
N SER A 137 -42.75 -20.11 0.10
CA SER A 137 -42.61 -18.70 -0.25
C SER A 137 -41.19 -18.18 0.02
N GLU A 138 -40.53 -18.66 1.08
CA GLU A 138 -39.11 -18.37 1.38
C GLU A 138 -38.16 -18.96 0.33
N LEU A 139 -38.37 -20.23 -0.08
CA LEU A 139 -37.53 -20.91 -1.07
C LEU A 139 -37.78 -20.44 -2.52
N ALA A 140 -38.97 -19.90 -2.79
CA ALA A 140 -39.31 -19.31 -4.07
C ALA A 140 -38.64 -17.94 -4.29
N GLU A 141 -38.37 -17.16 -3.23
CA GLU A 141 -37.68 -15.86 -3.25
C GLU A 141 -38.11 -14.94 -4.43
N GLY A 142 -39.42 -14.86 -4.68
CA GLY A 142 -39.99 -14.01 -5.74
C GLY A 142 -40.03 -14.65 -7.15
N ASN A 143 -39.41 -15.80 -7.37
CA ASN A 143 -39.51 -16.54 -8.64
C ASN A 143 -40.88 -17.26 -8.75
N ALA A 144 -41.75 -16.73 -9.61
CA ALA A 144 -43.11 -17.22 -9.79
C ALA A 144 -43.16 -18.68 -10.28
N LYS A 145 -42.27 -19.05 -11.21
CA LYS A 145 -42.19 -20.40 -11.77
C LYS A 145 -41.67 -21.41 -10.76
N ARG A 146 -40.68 -21.03 -9.95
CA ARG A 146 -40.18 -21.85 -8.84
C ARG A 146 -41.27 -22.08 -7.79
N LYS A 147 -42.05 -21.04 -7.44
CA LYS A 147 -43.18 -21.18 -6.52
C LYS A 147 -44.23 -22.15 -7.05
N GLU A 148 -44.56 -22.06 -8.34
CA GLU A 148 -45.49 -22.97 -9.01
C GLU A 148 -44.98 -24.42 -8.98
N LEU A 149 -43.70 -24.63 -9.33
CA LEU A 149 -43.07 -25.95 -9.32
C LEU A 149 -43.02 -26.56 -7.91
N LEU A 150 -42.73 -25.76 -6.87
CA LEU A 150 -42.72 -26.25 -5.48
C LEU A 150 -44.12 -26.61 -4.98
N ASN A 151 -45.13 -25.81 -5.32
CA ASN A 151 -46.52 -26.15 -5.00
C ASN A 151 -46.97 -27.43 -5.73
N LYS A 152 -46.59 -27.58 -7.00
CA LYS A 152 -46.88 -28.78 -7.80
C LYS A 152 -46.17 -30.02 -7.24
N LEU A 153 -44.91 -29.88 -6.85
CA LEU A 153 -44.11 -30.94 -6.24
C LEU A 153 -44.75 -31.44 -4.95
N VAL A 154 -45.16 -30.52 -4.07
CA VAL A 154 -45.82 -30.88 -2.80
C VAL A 154 -47.14 -31.62 -3.04
N ALA A 155 -47.96 -31.15 -3.99
CA ALA A 155 -49.22 -31.81 -4.31
C ALA A 155 -49.00 -33.24 -4.84
N GLN A 156 -48.02 -33.44 -5.72
CA GLN A 156 -47.65 -34.74 -6.27
C GLN A 156 -47.05 -35.67 -5.19
N HIS A 157 -46.27 -35.12 -4.26
CA HIS A 157 -45.71 -35.87 -3.15
C HIS A 157 -46.81 -36.33 -2.17
N ASP A 158 -47.76 -35.46 -1.83
CA ASP A 158 -48.90 -35.83 -0.98
C ASP A 158 -49.79 -36.90 -1.64
N GLU A 159 -49.99 -36.83 -2.97
CA GLU A 159 -50.68 -37.86 -3.76
C GLU A 159 -49.94 -39.22 -3.70
N ALA A 160 -48.62 -39.22 -3.92
CA ALA A 160 -47.80 -40.42 -3.80
C ALA A 160 -47.82 -41.00 -2.37
N ALA A 161 -47.82 -40.15 -1.33
CA ALA A 161 -47.91 -40.57 0.06
C ALA A 161 -49.27 -41.21 0.41
N LEU A 162 -50.37 -40.70 -0.16
CA LEU A 162 -51.70 -41.29 -0.03
C LEU A 162 -51.76 -42.68 -0.66
N LEU A 163 -51.28 -42.82 -1.90
CA LEU A 163 -51.25 -44.09 -2.62
C LEU A 163 -50.39 -45.15 -1.88
N ARG A 164 -49.24 -44.74 -1.33
CA ARG A 164 -48.43 -45.61 -0.45
C ARG A 164 -49.21 -46.09 0.78
N SER A 165 -49.98 -45.20 1.42
CA SER A 165 -50.82 -45.57 2.56
C SER A 165 -51.96 -46.52 2.17
N GLU A 166 -52.56 -46.35 0.99
CA GLU A 166 -53.58 -47.25 0.45
C GLU A 166 -53.03 -48.64 0.12
N ILE A 167 -51.81 -48.71 -0.44
CA ILE A 167 -51.08 -49.97 -0.67
C ILE A 167 -50.86 -50.71 0.65
N GLU A 168 -50.39 -50.03 1.70
CA GLU A 168 -50.17 -50.67 3.01
C GLU A 168 -51.48 -51.12 3.68
N LYS A 169 -52.58 -50.37 3.51
CA LYS A 169 -53.92 -50.80 3.94
C LYS A 169 -54.42 -52.01 3.16
N ALA A 170 -54.20 -52.05 1.84
CA ALA A 170 -54.59 -53.17 1.00
C ALA A 170 -53.78 -54.45 1.33
N LYS A 171 -52.49 -54.30 1.62
CA LYS A 171 -51.62 -55.38 2.09
C LYS A 171 -52.04 -55.91 3.46
N THR A 172 -52.32 -55.02 4.41
CA THR A 172 -52.77 -55.41 5.76
C THR A 172 -54.17 -56.03 5.79
N ALA A 173 -55.02 -55.68 4.81
CA ALA A 173 -56.35 -56.26 4.61
C ALA A 173 -56.37 -57.56 3.78
N ASN A 174 -55.21 -58.06 3.33
CA ASN A 174 -55.10 -59.27 2.50
C ASN A 174 -55.88 -59.20 1.17
N ALA A 175 -55.89 -58.01 0.54
CA ALA A 175 -56.56 -57.79 -0.75
C ALA A 175 -55.95 -58.63 -1.89
N PRO A 176 -56.69 -58.88 -3.00
CA PRO A 176 -56.17 -59.61 -4.16
C PRO A 176 -54.94 -58.93 -4.76
N VAL A 177 -53.94 -59.72 -5.18
CA VAL A 177 -52.67 -59.23 -5.75
C VAL A 177 -52.91 -58.29 -6.95
N SER A 178 -53.91 -58.58 -7.79
CA SER A 178 -54.27 -57.73 -8.94
C SER A 178 -54.76 -56.32 -8.55
N GLU A 179 -55.33 -56.16 -7.36
CA GLU A 179 -55.79 -54.87 -6.84
C GLU A 179 -54.63 -54.06 -6.23
N ILE A 180 -53.67 -54.76 -5.62
CA ILE A 180 -52.42 -54.18 -5.11
C ILE A 180 -51.53 -53.72 -6.28
N ASP A 181 -51.41 -54.52 -7.34
CA ASP A 181 -50.58 -54.19 -8.51
C ASP A 181 -51.05 -52.90 -9.20
N VAL A 182 -52.37 -52.70 -9.35
CA VAL A 182 -52.94 -51.46 -9.90
C VAL A 182 -52.63 -50.24 -9.03
N LEU A 183 -52.59 -50.39 -7.70
CA LEU A 183 -52.21 -49.32 -6.79
C LEU A 183 -50.70 -49.04 -6.82
N VAL A 184 -49.88 -50.08 -6.96
CA VAL A 184 -48.42 -49.98 -7.11
C VAL A 184 -48.04 -49.25 -8.40
N ASP A 185 -48.68 -49.59 -9.53
CA ASP A 185 -48.44 -48.91 -10.81
C ASP A 185 -48.77 -47.41 -10.72
N LYS A 186 -49.92 -47.07 -10.11
CA LYS A 186 -50.32 -45.66 -9.89
C LYS A 186 -49.36 -44.93 -8.95
N ALA A 187 -48.88 -45.59 -7.90
CA ALA A 187 -47.88 -45.02 -7.00
C ALA A 187 -46.54 -44.77 -7.72
N GLY A 188 -46.11 -45.70 -8.57
CA GLY A 188 -44.92 -45.55 -9.40
C GLY A 188 -45.00 -44.38 -10.37
N GLU A 189 -46.15 -44.20 -11.04
CA GLU A 189 -46.39 -43.03 -11.90
C GLU A 189 -46.38 -41.70 -11.12
N ALA A 190 -46.93 -41.68 -9.91
CA ALA A 190 -46.92 -40.50 -9.05
C ALA A 190 -45.49 -40.15 -8.58
N GLU A 191 -44.68 -41.15 -8.22
CA GLU A 191 -43.28 -40.97 -7.82
C GLU A 191 -42.39 -40.47 -8.96
N LEU A 192 -42.60 -40.97 -10.18
CA LEU A 192 -41.90 -40.47 -11.38
C LEU A 192 -42.20 -38.98 -11.61
N LYS A 193 -43.46 -38.56 -11.46
CA LYS A 193 -43.86 -37.15 -11.59
C LYS A 193 -43.20 -36.27 -10.51
N VAL A 194 -43.03 -36.78 -9.29
CA VAL A 194 -42.30 -36.08 -8.21
C VAL A 194 -40.83 -35.89 -8.59
N GLU A 195 -40.16 -36.94 -9.09
CA GLU A 195 -38.75 -36.85 -9.50
C GLU A 195 -38.56 -35.91 -10.71
N GLU A 196 -39.46 -35.93 -11.69
CA GLU A 196 -39.45 -35.00 -12.83
C GLU A 196 -39.63 -33.53 -12.39
N THR A 197 -40.63 -33.26 -11.53
CA THR A 197 -40.86 -31.90 -11.00
C THR A 197 -39.72 -31.45 -10.09
N THR A 198 -39.10 -32.37 -9.35
CA THR A 198 -37.89 -32.11 -8.54
C THR A 198 -36.73 -31.67 -9.41
N LYS A 199 -36.45 -32.38 -10.51
CA LYS A 199 -35.42 -31.99 -11.49
C LYS A 199 -35.72 -30.63 -12.11
N ALA A 200 -36.98 -30.38 -12.49
CA ALA A 200 -37.40 -29.09 -13.05
C ALA A 200 -37.25 -27.94 -12.05
N ALA A 201 -37.55 -28.16 -10.76
CA ALA A 201 -37.40 -27.16 -9.71
C ALA A 201 -35.93 -26.85 -9.43
N LEU A 202 -35.06 -27.87 -9.37
CA LEU A 202 -33.61 -27.70 -9.19
C LEU A 202 -32.95 -26.96 -10.36
N ALA A 203 -33.43 -27.14 -11.59
CA ALA A 203 -32.94 -26.43 -12.77
C ALA A 203 -33.22 -24.92 -12.74
N THR A 204 -34.10 -24.42 -11.85
CA THR A 204 -34.37 -22.97 -11.70
C THR A 204 -33.35 -22.25 -10.83
N VAL A 205 -32.38 -22.96 -10.25
CA VAL A 205 -31.43 -22.41 -9.28
C VAL A 205 -30.22 -21.83 -10.00
N LEU A 206 -29.94 -20.55 -9.71
CA LEU A 206 -28.74 -19.86 -10.19
C LEU A 206 -27.56 -20.12 -9.22
N PRO A 207 -26.50 -20.83 -9.63
CA PRO A 207 -25.41 -21.18 -8.74
C PRO A 207 -24.50 -19.96 -8.44
N PRO A 208 -24.22 -19.63 -7.17
CA PRO A 208 -23.31 -18.52 -6.83
C PRO A 208 -21.88 -18.69 -7.40
N ALA A 209 -21.42 -19.93 -7.56
CA ALA A 209 -20.11 -20.25 -8.12
C ALA A 209 -20.00 -19.84 -9.59
N GLU A 210 -21.06 -20.05 -10.38
CA GLU A 210 -21.10 -19.72 -11.81
C GLU A 210 -21.06 -18.20 -12.03
N ILE A 211 -21.76 -17.42 -11.19
CA ILE A 211 -21.69 -15.95 -11.19
C ILE A 211 -20.27 -15.49 -10.83
N ARG A 212 -19.69 -16.03 -9.74
CA ARG A 212 -18.34 -15.65 -9.30
C ARG A 212 -17.29 -15.96 -10.37
N GLN A 213 -17.43 -17.08 -11.06
CA GLN A 213 -16.56 -17.45 -12.17
C GLN A 213 -16.72 -16.51 -13.36
N ALA A 214 -17.96 -16.18 -13.76
CA ALA A 214 -18.22 -15.22 -14.83
C ALA A 214 -17.64 -13.83 -14.50
N LEU A 215 -17.75 -13.38 -13.25
CA LEU A 215 -17.20 -12.10 -12.79
C LEU A 215 -15.66 -12.04 -12.78
N ASN A 216 -14.99 -13.20 -12.69
CA ASN A 216 -13.54 -13.31 -12.76
C ASN A 216 -12.99 -13.30 -14.20
N LEU A 217 -13.86 -13.39 -15.22
CA LEU A 217 -13.44 -13.29 -16.62
C LEU A 217 -13.08 -11.86 -17.00
N SER A 218 -12.23 -11.71 -18.01
CA SER A 218 -11.80 -10.41 -18.52
C SER A 218 -12.98 -9.59 -19.06
N ASP A 219 -12.98 -8.29 -18.77
CA ASP A 219 -13.95 -7.33 -19.31
C ASP A 219 -13.48 -6.59 -20.55
N ARG A 220 -12.34 -7.00 -21.12
CA ARG A 220 -11.76 -6.29 -22.25
C ARG A 220 -12.61 -6.53 -23.50
N LYS A 221 -13.14 -5.45 -24.08
CA LYS A 221 -13.79 -5.46 -25.39
C LYS A 221 -12.75 -5.43 -26.49
N ARG A 222 -12.95 -6.21 -27.56
CA ARG A 222 -12.02 -6.29 -28.69
C ARG A 222 -12.70 -5.76 -29.94
N SER A 223 -11.93 -5.11 -30.81
CA SER A 223 -12.39 -4.77 -32.16
C SER A 223 -11.79 -5.74 -33.18
N ILE A 224 -12.64 -6.32 -34.03
CA ILE A 224 -12.24 -7.10 -35.21
C ILE A 224 -12.74 -6.43 -36.48
N GLU A 225 -12.09 -6.69 -37.61
CA GLU A 225 -12.57 -6.24 -38.92
C GLU A 225 -13.49 -7.32 -39.52
N ASP A 226 -14.71 -6.94 -39.91
CA ASP A 226 -15.65 -7.78 -40.63
C ASP A 226 -15.14 -8.10 -42.06
N ALA A 227 -15.77 -9.06 -42.75
CA ALA A 227 -15.56 -9.40 -44.16
C ALA A 227 -15.68 -8.18 -45.11
N SER A 228 -16.29 -7.07 -44.66
CA SER A 228 -16.39 -5.79 -45.36
C SER A 228 -15.26 -4.79 -45.04
N GLY A 229 -14.35 -5.10 -44.12
CA GLY A 229 -13.28 -4.22 -43.62
C GLY A 229 -13.72 -3.22 -42.54
N GLN A 230 -14.95 -3.32 -42.01
CA GLN A 230 -15.46 -2.45 -40.96
C GLN A 230 -15.09 -2.98 -39.57
N ARG A 231 -14.62 -2.10 -38.68
CA ARG A 231 -14.31 -2.44 -37.27
C ARG A 231 -15.59 -2.63 -36.45
N ILE A 232 -15.79 -3.83 -35.92
CA ILE A 232 -16.89 -4.21 -35.01
C ILE A 232 -16.30 -4.45 -33.63
N GLU A 233 -16.91 -3.91 -32.57
CA GLU A 233 -16.57 -4.23 -31.18
C GLU A 233 -17.32 -5.49 -30.73
N LEU A 234 -16.58 -6.49 -30.30
CA LEU A 234 -17.07 -7.73 -29.71
C LEU A 234 -17.29 -7.55 -28.21
N PRO A 235 -18.30 -8.22 -27.63
CA PRO A 235 -18.50 -8.27 -26.19
C PRO A 235 -17.30 -8.92 -25.48
N SER A 236 -17.06 -8.55 -24.22
CA SER A 236 -15.99 -9.15 -23.42
C SER A 236 -16.29 -10.61 -23.04
N ALA A 237 -15.28 -11.40 -22.68
CA ALA A 237 -15.48 -12.78 -22.21
C ALA A 237 -16.43 -12.85 -20.99
N ARG A 238 -16.35 -11.84 -20.12
CA ARG A 238 -17.29 -11.64 -19.01
C ARG A 238 -18.70 -11.32 -19.49
N GLU A 239 -18.87 -10.38 -20.41
CA GLU A 239 -20.19 -10.04 -20.97
C GLU A 239 -20.84 -11.25 -21.64
N HIS A 240 -20.07 -12.04 -22.39
CA HIS A 240 -20.53 -13.30 -22.98
C HIS A 240 -20.97 -14.32 -21.92
N ALA A 241 -20.16 -14.58 -20.90
CA ALA A 241 -20.53 -15.52 -19.82
C ALA A 241 -21.79 -15.06 -19.08
N LEU A 242 -21.89 -13.76 -18.75
CA LEU A 242 -23.08 -13.20 -18.11
C LEU A 242 -24.31 -13.23 -19.03
N SER A 243 -24.14 -13.08 -20.35
CA SER A 243 -25.23 -13.22 -21.31
C SER A 243 -25.76 -14.66 -21.38
N ARG A 244 -24.87 -15.66 -21.39
CA ARG A 244 -25.24 -17.08 -21.33
C ARG A 244 -25.99 -17.40 -20.03
N ILE A 245 -25.53 -16.88 -18.90
CA ILE A 245 -26.22 -17.06 -17.61
C ILE A 245 -27.63 -16.44 -17.66
N ARG A 246 -27.78 -15.25 -18.26
CA ARG A 246 -29.09 -14.61 -18.45
C ARG A 246 -30.03 -15.41 -19.35
N GLU A 247 -29.50 -16.05 -20.38
CA GLU A 247 -30.27 -16.90 -21.29
C GLU A 247 -30.68 -18.23 -20.65
N SER A 248 -29.78 -18.86 -19.88
CA SER A 248 -30.03 -20.11 -19.16
C SER A 248 -31.00 -19.93 -17.99
N TYR A 249 -31.04 -18.75 -17.36
CA TYR A 249 -31.85 -18.46 -16.17
C TYR A 249 -32.71 -17.20 -16.31
N PRO A 250 -33.68 -17.17 -17.24
CA PRO A 250 -34.49 -15.96 -17.53
C PRO A 250 -35.33 -15.50 -16.32
N ASP A 251 -35.75 -16.44 -15.48
CA ASP A 251 -36.59 -16.20 -14.30
C ASP A 251 -35.80 -15.74 -13.06
N ALA A 252 -34.45 -15.68 -13.13
CA ALA A 252 -33.56 -15.25 -12.04
C ALA A 252 -32.87 -13.90 -12.31
N LYS A 253 -33.38 -13.13 -13.27
CA LYS A 253 -32.78 -11.88 -13.74
C LYS A 253 -32.61 -10.84 -12.64
N ASP A 254 -33.63 -10.60 -11.82
CA ASP A 254 -33.58 -9.60 -10.74
C ASP A 254 -32.54 -9.98 -9.67
N GLN A 255 -32.39 -11.27 -9.41
CA GLN A 255 -31.42 -11.80 -8.44
C GLN A 255 -29.99 -11.67 -8.97
N LEU A 256 -29.78 -11.95 -10.26
CA LEU A 256 -28.51 -11.73 -10.94
C LEU A 256 -28.16 -10.24 -10.99
N ASP A 257 -29.09 -9.37 -11.37
CA ASP A 257 -28.85 -7.93 -11.49
C ASP A 257 -28.54 -7.29 -10.12
N ALA A 258 -29.15 -7.75 -9.02
CA ALA A 258 -28.80 -7.31 -7.67
C ALA A 258 -27.35 -7.65 -7.28
N VAL A 259 -26.88 -8.87 -7.58
CA VAL A 259 -25.49 -9.28 -7.37
C VAL A 259 -24.54 -8.49 -8.26
N LEU A 260 -24.91 -8.27 -9.54
CA LEU A 260 -24.13 -7.46 -10.47
C LEU A 260 -24.05 -6.00 -10.04
N GLU A 261 -25.11 -5.43 -9.45
CA GLU A 261 -25.09 -4.06 -8.91
C GLU A 261 -24.20 -3.95 -7.68
N ALA A 262 -24.30 -4.90 -6.74
CA ALA A 262 -23.44 -4.96 -5.56
C ALA A 262 -21.97 -5.13 -5.98
N TYR A 263 -21.70 -6.01 -6.95
CA TYR A 263 -20.38 -6.18 -7.53
C TYR A 263 -19.90 -4.93 -8.26
N ALA A 264 -20.75 -4.23 -9.03
CA ALA A 264 -20.35 -3.01 -9.73
C ALA A 264 -19.97 -1.89 -8.74
N LYS A 265 -20.66 -1.78 -7.61
CA LYS A 265 -20.31 -0.84 -6.52
C LYS A 265 -18.97 -1.21 -5.88
N TYR A 266 -18.76 -2.49 -5.59
CA TYR A 266 -17.48 -3.01 -5.08
C TYR A 266 -16.34 -2.83 -6.07
N ALA A 267 -16.50 -3.29 -7.32
CA ALA A 267 -15.49 -3.23 -8.39
C ALA A 267 -15.07 -1.80 -8.74
N LYS A 268 -15.97 -0.82 -8.64
CA LYS A 268 -15.65 0.59 -8.87
C LYS A 268 -14.72 1.19 -7.80
N LYS A 269 -14.77 0.66 -6.57
CA LYS A 269 -14.01 1.17 -5.40
C LYS A 269 -12.85 0.26 -5.00
N ARG A 270 -12.82 -0.98 -5.49
CA ARG A 270 -11.72 -1.93 -5.29
C ARG A 270 -10.52 -1.49 -6.13
N THR A 271 -9.46 -1.10 -5.45
CA THR A 271 -8.21 -0.64 -6.07
C THR A 271 -6.98 -1.40 -5.54
N THR A 272 -7.14 -2.53 -4.83
CA THR A 272 -6.01 -3.24 -4.22
C THR A 272 -6.23 -4.75 -4.14
N LEU A 273 -5.13 -5.49 -3.95
CA LEU A 273 -5.15 -6.88 -3.48
C LEU A 273 -5.51 -6.87 -1.99
N ASP A 274 -6.39 -7.77 -1.58
CA ASP A 274 -6.92 -7.80 -0.21
C ASP A 274 -5.94 -8.42 0.79
N ASP A 275 -4.97 -9.21 0.31
CA ASP A 275 -4.00 -9.95 1.13
C ASP A 275 -2.57 -9.77 0.58
N PRO A 276 -1.59 -9.34 1.40
CA PRO A 276 -0.18 -9.29 1.04
C PRO A 276 0.38 -10.64 0.60
N GLN A 277 -0.17 -11.76 1.11
CA GLN A 277 0.22 -13.10 0.68
C GLN A 277 -0.27 -13.40 -0.74
N ASP A 278 -1.37 -12.80 -1.21
CA ASP A 278 -1.76 -12.91 -2.61
C ASP A 278 -0.75 -12.21 -3.51
N LEU A 279 -0.25 -11.05 -3.09
CA LEU A 279 0.85 -10.39 -3.78
C LEU A 279 2.12 -11.26 -3.76
N ILE A 280 2.50 -11.83 -2.61
CA ILE A 280 3.65 -12.74 -2.51
C ILE A 280 3.46 -13.96 -3.42
N ARG A 281 2.27 -14.58 -3.44
CA ARG A 281 1.94 -15.70 -4.35
C ARG A 281 1.98 -15.29 -5.82
N MET A 282 1.47 -14.11 -6.17
CA MET A 282 1.54 -13.55 -7.52
C MET A 282 2.99 -13.23 -7.94
N LEU A 283 3.88 -13.02 -6.98
CA LEU A 283 5.31 -12.82 -7.22
C LEU A 283 6.09 -14.16 -7.24
N GLN A 284 5.70 -15.14 -6.41
CA GLN A 284 6.34 -16.46 -6.23
C GLN A 284 5.87 -17.52 -7.22
N GLY A 285 4.57 -17.74 -7.33
CA GLY A 285 3.94 -18.82 -8.12
C GLY A 285 3.87 -18.54 -9.61
N ALA A 286 4.44 -17.42 -10.04
CA ALA A 286 4.18 -16.87 -11.33
C ALA A 286 5.45 -16.99 -12.17
N GLY A 287 5.43 -17.82 -13.21
CA GLY A 287 6.48 -17.86 -14.24
C GLY A 287 7.20 -19.19 -14.40
N VAL A 288 6.61 -20.32 -13.97
CA VAL A 288 7.21 -21.62 -14.26
C VAL A 288 6.96 -21.95 -15.73
N LEU A 289 7.94 -21.61 -16.55
CA LEU A 289 7.97 -22.02 -17.95
C LEU A 289 8.06 -23.55 -18.01
N SER A 290 7.23 -24.17 -18.84
CA SER A 290 7.33 -25.58 -19.17
C SER A 290 7.01 -25.81 -20.65
N PHE A 291 7.57 -26.88 -21.20
CA PHE A 291 7.29 -27.33 -22.56
C PHE A 291 6.65 -28.71 -22.50
N ARG A 292 5.58 -28.93 -23.25
CA ARG A 292 4.90 -30.23 -23.30
C ARG A 292 4.48 -30.54 -24.73
N ILE A 293 4.53 -31.80 -25.13
CA ILE A 293 4.02 -32.24 -26.42
C ILE A 293 2.49 -32.35 -26.34
N THR A 294 1.78 -31.85 -27.35
CA THR A 294 0.31 -31.93 -27.41
C THR A 294 -0.13 -33.32 -27.87
N VAL A 295 -1.32 -33.76 -27.45
CA VAL A 295 -1.90 -35.01 -27.94
C VAL A 295 -2.58 -34.78 -29.29
N ASP A 296 -2.29 -35.63 -30.27
CA ASP A 296 -2.97 -35.62 -31.57
C ASP A 296 -4.36 -36.30 -31.49
N PRO A 297 -5.37 -35.83 -32.24
CA PRO A 297 -6.69 -36.45 -32.26
C PRO A 297 -6.65 -37.92 -32.72
N GLY A 298 -7.32 -38.81 -32.00
CA GLY A 298 -7.38 -40.24 -32.31
C GLY A 298 -6.15 -41.07 -31.90
N HIS A 299 -5.16 -40.46 -31.24
CA HIS A 299 -4.00 -41.18 -30.68
C HIS A 299 -4.34 -41.88 -29.35
N LEU A 300 -5.35 -41.38 -28.62
CA LEU A 300 -5.88 -41.98 -27.40
C LEU A 300 -7.13 -42.81 -27.73
N PRO A 301 -7.15 -44.13 -27.41
CA PRO A 301 -8.34 -44.95 -27.58
C PRO A 301 -9.55 -44.45 -26.76
N ASP A 302 -9.28 -43.87 -25.59
CA ASP A 302 -10.28 -43.42 -24.62
C ASP A 302 -10.50 -41.89 -24.66
N GLU A 303 -10.18 -41.22 -25.77
CA GLU A 303 -10.28 -39.75 -25.90
C GLU A 303 -11.69 -39.22 -25.52
N ALA A 304 -12.74 -39.92 -25.95
CA ALA A 304 -14.12 -39.55 -25.63
C ALA A 304 -14.42 -39.64 -24.13
N GLN A 305 -13.88 -40.65 -23.45
CA GLN A 305 -14.03 -40.80 -22.00
C GLN A 305 -13.25 -39.70 -21.25
N VAL A 306 -12.04 -39.37 -21.69
CA VAL A 306 -11.21 -38.31 -21.07
C VAL A 306 -11.85 -36.92 -21.21
N ARG A 307 -12.53 -36.65 -22.34
CA ARG A 307 -13.31 -35.42 -22.54
C ARG A 307 -14.54 -35.38 -21.64
N GLU A 308 -15.24 -36.50 -21.49
CA GLU A 308 -16.41 -36.59 -20.60
C GLU A 308 -16.00 -36.45 -19.13
N GLU A 309 -14.90 -37.06 -18.72
CA GLU A 309 -14.33 -36.88 -17.38
C GLU A 309 -13.98 -35.43 -17.10
N LEU A 310 -13.47 -34.67 -18.09
CA LEU A 310 -13.23 -33.23 -17.93
C LEU A 310 -14.53 -32.46 -17.73
N ARG A 311 -15.61 -32.81 -18.45
CA ARG A 311 -16.92 -32.17 -18.31
C ARG A 311 -17.56 -32.44 -16.95
N GLU A 312 -17.40 -33.66 -16.44
CA GLU A 312 -18.01 -34.10 -15.18
C GLU A 312 -17.17 -33.71 -13.94
N LYS A 313 -15.84 -33.87 -14.01
CA LYS A 313 -14.92 -33.78 -12.85
C LYS A 313 -14.00 -32.57 -12.90
N GLY A 314 -14.00 -31.81 -14.00
CA GLY A 314 -13.12 -30.66 -14.20
C GLY A 314 -11.65 -31.01 -14.42
N PRO A 315 -10.79 -30.02 -14.74
CA PRO A 315 -9.41 -30.24 -15.20
C PRO A 315 -8.48 -30.83 -14.13
N ARG A 316 -8.81 -30.66 -12.83
CA ARG A 316 -8.04 -31.25 -11.72
C ARG A 316 -8.55 -32.63 -11.30
N GLY A 317 -9.84 -32.93 -11.56
CA GLY A 317 -10.47 -34.22 -11.29
C GLY A 317 -10.30 -35.23 -12.42
N ALA A 318 -10.32 -34.75 -13.66
CA ALA A 318 -9.92 -35.50 -14.85
C ALA A 318 -8.39 -35.57 -14.92
N LYS A 319 -7.80 -36.57 -14.26
CA LYS A 319 -6.37 -36.91 -14.40
C LYS A 319 -6.21 -38.22 -15.15
N PRO A 320 -6.18 -38.19 -16.50
CA PRO A 320 -5.75 -39.34 -17.26
C PRO A 320 -4.32 -39.70 -16.84
N ARG A 321 -3.99 -40.99 -16.79
CA ARG A 321 -2.71 -41.47 -16.20
C ARG A 321 -1.45 -40.87 -16.83
N GLU A 322 -1.50 -40.51 -18.12
CA GLU A 322 -0.32 -40.10 -18.90
C GLU A 322 -0.45 -38.70 -19.54
N THR A 323 -1.61 -38.04 -19.38
CA THR A 323 -1.89 -36.73 -19.99
C THR A 323 -2.46 -35.76 -18.98
N MET A 324 -2.32 -34.47 -19.26
CA MET A 324 -2.82 -33.37 -18.44
C MET A 324 -3.67 -32.43 -19.32
N TRP A 325 -4.73 -31.89 -18.73
CA TRP A 325 -5.47 -30.77 -19.30
C TRP A 325 -4.79 -29.45 -18.92
N ALA A 326 -4.27 -28.72 -19.92
CA ALA A 326 -3.66 -27.42 -19.75
C ALA A 326 -4.58 -26.32 -20.26
N ARG A 327 -4.79 -25.25 -19.47
CA ARG A 327 -5.72 -24.17 -19.83
C ARG A 327 -5.14 -23.36 -20.99
N ILE A 328 -5.92 -23.05 -22.02
CA ILE A 328 -5.50 -22.08 -23.04
C ILE A 328 -5.62 -20.69 -22.42
N ASN A 329 -4.50 -19.97 -22.31
CA ASN A 329 -4.47 -18.66 -21.64
C ASN A 329 -5.35 -17.63 -22.37
N GLN A 330 -5.09 -17.43 -23.67
CA GLN A 330 -5.82 -16.48 -24.50
C GLN A 330 -6.38 -17.20 -25.73
N ILE A 331 -7.68 -17.47 -25.71
CA ILE A 331 -8.39 -18.07 -26.85
C ILE A 331 -8.42 -17.14 -28.07
N ASP A 332 -8.26 -15.84 -27.82
CA ASP A 332 -8.30 -14.76 -28.80
C ASP A 332 -7.27 -14.84 -29.92
N GLY A 333 -6.16 -15.54 -29.69
CA GLY A 333 -5.12 -15.80 -30.69
C GLY A 333 -5.39 -17.01 -31.58
N TRP A 334 -6.52 -17.71 -31.39
CA TRP A 334 -6.81 -18.98 -32.09
C TRP A 334 -7.84 -18.84 -33.22
N TYR A 335 -8.59 -17.73 -33.27
CA TYR A 335 -9.56 -17.39 -34.32
C TYR A 335 -9.25 -16.02 -34.94
N HIS A 336 -9.56 -15.85 -36.24
CA HIS A 336 -9.14 -14.66 -37.02
C HIS A 336 -10.29 -13.83 -37.58
N ASN A 337 -11.51 -14.38 -37.60
CA ASN A 337 -12.69 -13.75 -38.19
C ASN A 337 -13.96 -14.14 -37.41
N GLU A 338 -15.05 -13.40 -37.61
CA GLU A 338 -16.33 -13.66 -36.94
C GLU A 338 -16.89 -15.07 -37.22
N PRO A 339 -16.82 -15.63 -38.44
CA PRO A 339 -17.23 -17.02 -38.69
C PRO A 339 -16.45 -18.05 -37.88
N GLU A 340 -15.15 -17.89 -37.71
CA GLU A 340 -14.31 -18.76 -36.87
C GLU A 340 -14.68 -18.65 -35.39
N LEU A 341 -14.98 -17.45 -34.91
CA LEU A 341 -15.46 -17.24 -33.54
C LEU A 341 -16.80 -17.95 -33.31
N ARG A 342 -17.77 -17.78 -34.21
CA ARG A 342 -19.07 -18.48 -34.12
C ARG A 342 -18.91 -19.99 -34.22
N PHE A 343 -17.97 -20.48 -35.03
CA PHE A 343 -17.68 -21.91 -35.12
C PHE A 343 -17.09 -22.45 -33.82
N LEU A 344 -16.10 -21.75 -33.25
CA LEU A 344 -15.52 -22.05 -31.94
C LEU A 344 -16.60 -22.10 -30.84
N GLU A 345 -17.52 -21.13 -30.81
CA GLU A 345 -18.61 -21.07 -29.83
C GLU A 345 -19.62 -22.21 -30.00
N SER A 346 -19.95 -22.56 -31.24
CA SER A 346 -20.94 -23.61 -31.53
C SER A 346 -20.41 -25.03 -31.31
N ASN A 347 -19.13 -25.27 -31.60
CA ASN A 347 -18.48 -26.57 -31.47
C ASN A 347 -16.96 -26.43 -31.26
N PRO A 348 -16.52 -26.20 -30.01
CA PRO A 348 -15.10 -26.04 -29.67
C PRO A 348 -14.25 -27.24 -30.07
N ALA A 349 -14.73 -28.45 -29.82
CA ALA A 349 -13.98 -29.69 -30.06
C ALA A 349 -13.64 -29.86 -31.55
N GLU A 350 -14.60 -29.60 -32.44
CA GLU A 350 -14.37 -29.73 -33.88
C GLU A 350 -13.52 -28.57 -34.43
N PHE A 351 -13.69 -27.35 -33.89
CA PHE A 351 -12.84 -26.20 -34.23
C PHE A 351 -11.35 -26.51 -34.04
N PHE A 352 -10.99 -27.11 -32.90
CA PHE A 352 -9.60 -27.47 -32.60
C PHE A 352 -9.14 -28.75 -33.29
N ARG A 353 -10.06 -29.69 -33.53
CA ARG A 353 -9.76 -30.92 -34.28
C ARG A 353 -9.34 -30.63 -35.72
N THR A 354 -9.96 -29.66 -36.40
CA THR A 354 -9.51 -29.22 -37.75
C THR A 354 -8.07 -28.69 -37.77
N ARG A 355 -7.56 -28.25 -36.61
CA ARG A 355 -6.20 -27.77 -36.38
C ARG A 355 -5.30 -28.84 -35.75
N ASN A 356 -5.81 -30.07 -35.60
CA ASN A 356 -5.19 -31.23 -34.96
C ASN A 356 -4.79 -30.99 -33.50
N TYR A 357 -5.68 -30.39 -32.72
CA TYR A 357 -5.57 -30.33 -31.26
C TYR A 357 -6.75 -31.03 -30.60
N VAL A 358 -6.49 -31.69 -29.48
CA VAL A 358 -7.52 -32.19 -28.57
C VAL A 358 -7.79 -31.09 -27.55
N VAL A 359 -8.88 -30.35 -27.76
CA VAL A 359 -9.33 -29.28 -26.86
C VAL A 359 -10.80 -29.47 -26.52
N GLU A 360 -11.16 -29.14 -25.30
CA GLU A 360 -12.54 -29.22 -24.80
C GLU A 360 -12.87 -27.99 -23.95
N GLU A 361 -14.13 -27.57 -23.97
CA GLU A 361 -14.62 -26.46 -23.13
C GLU A 361 -15.09 -27.00 -21.77
N TYR A 362 -14.64 -26.35 -20.71
CA TYR A 362 -15.16 -26.55 -19.35
C TYR A 362 -15.43 -25.19 -18.71
N GLN A 363 -16.70 -24.94 -18.37
CA GLN A 363 -17.16 -23.70 -17.71
C GLN A 363 -16.70 -22.40 -18.41
N GLY A 364 -16.79 -22.34 -19.75
CA GLY A 364 -16.39 -21.15 -20.51
C GLY A 364 -14.87 -20.96 -20.67
N GLN A 365 -14.07 -21.94 -20.28
CA GLN A 365 -12.62 -21.97 -20.48
C GLN A 365 -12.23 -23.16 -21.37
N TYR A 366 -11.21 -22.98 -22.20
CA TYR A 366 -10.76 -24.00 -23.14
C TYR A 366 -9.52 -24.69 -22.59
N TYR A 367 -9.52 -26.02 -22.57
CA TYR A 367 -8.41 -26.83 -22.08
C TYR A 367 -7.86 -27.69 -23.21
N MET A 368 -6.54 -27.63 -23.41
CA MET A 368 -5.81 -28.43 -24.37
C MET A 368 -5.17 -29.64 -23.71
N LEU A 369 -5.28 -30.80 -24.33
CA LEU A 369 -4.68 -32.04 -23.84
C LEU A 369 -3.19 -32.11 -24.22
N VAL A 370 -2.34 -32.30 -23.22
CA VAL A 370 -0.88 -32.40 -23.35
C VAL A 370 -0.35 -33.64 -22.64
N TRP A 371 0.75 -34.20 -23.11
CA TRP A 371 1.42 -35.32 -22.44
C TRP A 371 2.08 -34.87 -21.13
N ASP A 372 1.97 -35.69 -20.08
CA ASP A 372 2.62 -35.47 -18.77
C ASP A 372 3.58 -36.62 -18.37
N VAL A 373 4.13 -37.30 -19.38
CA VAL A 373 5.10 -38.38 -19.18
C VAL A 373 6.53 -37.92 -19.42
N LYS A 374 7.47 -38.53 -18.70
CA LYS A 374 8.90 -38.25 -18.85
C LYS A 374 9.34 -38.56 -20.28
N GLY A 375 9.96 -37.59 -20.94
CA GLY A 375 10.35 -37.68 -22.34
C GLY A 375 9.50 -36.81 -23.27
N SER A 376 8.23 -36.54 -22.93
CA SER A 376 7.32 -35.70 -23.71
C SER A 376 6.94 -34.39 -22.99
N ARG A 377 7.64 -34.09 -21.90
CA ARG A 377 7.56 -32.84 -21.14
C ARG A 377 8.95 -32.36 -20.72
N LEU A 378 9.05 -31.07 -20.46
CA LEU A 378 10.16 -30.41 -19.80
C LEU A 378 9.57 -29.45 -18.77
N THR A 379 9.65 -29.83 -17.50
CA THR A 379 9.14 -29.08 -16.35
C THR A 379 10.26 -28.85 -15.32
N LYS A 380 10.02 -28.09 -14.25
CA LYS A 380 11.00 -27.92 -13.16
C LYS A 380 11.29 -29.22 -12.39
N ALA A 381 10.38 -30.20 -12.43
CA ALA A 381 10.64 -31.52 -11.86
C ALA A 381 11.79 -32.27 -12.57
N ASP A 382 12.15 -31.84 -13.79
CA ASP A 382 13.19 -32.46 -14.61
C ASP A 382 14.59 -31.81 -14.39
N GLY A 383 14.68 -30.86 -13.45
CA GLY A 383 15.91 -30.18 -13.03
C GLY A 383 15.82 -28.66 -13.14
N ASP A 384 16.91 -27.98 -12.75
CA ASP A 384 16.98 -26.51 -12.85
C ASP A 384 17.50 -26.07 -14.24
N TRP A 385 16.63 -25.37 -14.97
CA TRP A 385 16.84 -24.85 -16.32
C TRP A 385 16.04 -23.55 -16.54
N GLY A 386 16.43 -22.74 -17.53
CA GLY A 386 15.73 -21.51 -17.88
C GLY A 386 16.05 -20.94 -19.26
N VAL A 387 15.30 -19.91 -19.67
CA VAL A 387 15.54 -19.13 -20.89
C VAL A 387 16.46 -17.95 -20.53
N SER A 388 17.64 -17.90 -21.14
CA SER A 388 18.63 -16.85 -20.93
C SER A 388 18.32 -15.56 -21.70
N ARG A 389 17.62 -15.66 -22.84
CA ARG A 389 17.29 -14.52 -23.71
C ARG A 389 16.09 -14.84 -24.57
N ALA A 390 15.21 -13.85 -24.76
CA ALA A 390 14.13 -13.86 -25.74
C ALA A 390 14.08 -12.51 -26.47
N GLN A 391 13.92 -12.50 -27.79
CA GLN A 391 13.92 -11.28 -28.60
C GLN A 391 13.07 -11.43 -29.86
N GLU A 392 12.77 -10.31 -30.53
CA GLU A 392 12.11 -10.35 -31.83
C GLU A 392 13.07 -10.91 -32.89
N GLY A 393 12.58 -11.91 -33.59
CA GLY A 393 13.24 -12.55 -34.72
C GLY A 393 12.45 -12.37 -36.00
N ARG A 394 13.00 -12.92 -37.09
CA ARG A 394 12.27 -13.11 -38.35
C ARG A 394 12.45 -14.55 -38.81
N ASP A 395 11.38 -15.13 -39.31
CA ASP A 395 11.44 -16.45 -39.94
C ASP A 395 12.20 -16.36 -41.28
N PRO A 396 12.57 -17.50 -41.89
CA PRO A 396 13.26 -17.52 -43.19
C PRO A 396 12.48 -16.86 -44.36
N ARG A 397 11.18 -16.57 -44.18
CA ARG A 397 10.30 -15.89 -45.15
C ARG A 397 10.16 -14.38 -44.85
N GLY A 398 10.83 -13.88 -43.81
CA GLY A 398 10.78 -12.48 -43.38
C GLY A 398 9.57 -12.13 -42.51
N VAL A 399 8.77 -13.11 -42.10
CA VAL A 399 7.62 -12.94 -41.20
C VAL A 399 8.14 -12.77 -39.76
N PRO A 400 7.61 -11.82 -38.97
CA PRO A 400 8.03 -11.65 -37.58
C PRO A 400 7.86 -12.94 -36.75
N ALA A 401 8.88 -13.27 -35.96
CA ALA A 401 8.93 -14.46 -35.09
C ALA A 401 9.54 -14.10 -33.73
N ILE A 402 9.62 -15.07 -32.82
CA ILE A 402 10.23 -14.89 -31.49
C ILE A 402 11.42 -15.83 -31.36
N ASP A 403 12.61 -15.29 -31.20
CA ASP A 403 13.83 -16.07 -31.01
C ASP A 403 14.13 -16.19 -29.51
N PHE A 404 14.44 -17.39 -29.04
CA PHE A 404 14.83 -17.63 -27.65
C PHE A 404 16.10 -18.48 -27.53
N VAL A 405 16.85 -18.27 -26.45
CA VAL A 405 18.10 -18.97 -26.13
C VAL A 405 18.03 -19.56 -24.74
N MET A 406 18.26 -20.86 -24.61
CA MET A 406 18.28 -21.59 -23.34
C MET A 406 19.61 -21.40 -22.61
N ASP A 407 19.60 -21.57 -21.29
CA ASP A 407 20.82 -21.78 -20.51
C ASP A 407 21.49 -23.13 -20.83
N ALA A 408 22.70 -23.37 -20.30
CA ALA A 408 23.48 -24.55 -20.66
C ALA A 408 22.79 -25.88 -20.26
N ARG A 409 22.09 -25.89 -19.13
CA ARG A 409 21.35 -27.07 -18.63
C ARG A 409 20.07 -27.29 -19.44
N GLY A 410 19.29 -26.24 -19.65
CA GLY A 410 18.08 -26.24 -20.46
C GLY A 410 18.33 -26.60 -21.92
N ALA A 411 19.45 -26.18 -22.50
CA ALA A 411 19.82 -26.58 -23.85
C ALA A 411 19.96 -28.10 -24.01
N THR A 412 20.52 -28.78 -23.00
CA THR A 412 20.66 -30.25 -22.99
C THR A 412 19.29 -30.90 -22.87
N LYS A 413 18.46 -30.44 -21.92
CA LYS A 413 17.12 -31.00 -21.67
C LYS A 413 16.14 -30.77 -22.81
N LEU A 414 16.14 -29.57 -23.41
CA LEU A 414 15.33 -29.27 -24.58
C LEU A 414 15.78 -30.11 -25.79
N GLY A 415 17.09 -30.34 -25.93
CA GLY A 415 17.62 -31.25 -26.94
C GLY A 415 17.15 -32.70 -26.75
N GLU A 416 17.12 -33.21 -25.52
CA GLU A 416 16.60 -34.55 -25.19
C GLU A 416 15.10 -34.67 -25.53
N LEU A 417 14.30 -33.65 -25.17
CA LEU A 417 12.86 -33.59 -25.48
C LEU A 417 12.61 -33.58 -26.99
N THR A 418 13.22 -32.65 -27.72
CA THR A 418 12.84 -32.40 -29.12
C THR A 418 13.44 -33.39 -30.12
N LYS A 419 14.50 -34.13 -29.76
CA LYS A 419 15.12 -35.14 -30.63
C LYS A 419 14.15 -36.24 -31.07
N ASN A 420 13.22 -36.62 -30.21
CA ASN A 420 12.29 -37.73 -30.45
C ASN A 420 10.89 -37.28 -30.92
N HIS A 421 10.60 -35.98 -30.93
CA HIS A 421 9.25 -35.43 -31.20
C HIS A 421 9.27 -34.45 -32.39
N VAL A 422 10.14 -34.70 -33.39
CA VAL A 422 10.20 -33.87 -34.60
C VAL A 422 8.94 -34.11 -35.43
N LYS A 423 8.35 -33.04 -35.96
CA LYS A 423 7.03 -32.93 -36.62
C LYS A 423 5.82 -33.00 -35.69
N GLU A 424 6.03 -33.17 -34.39
CA GLU A 424 4.97 -33.08 -33.40
C GLU A 424 4.79 -31.64 -32.93
N ARG A 425 3.68 -31.35 -32.26
CA ARG A 425 3.35 -30.01 -31.76
C ARG A 425 3.79 -29.88 -30.30
N MET A 426 4.46 -28.78 -29.99
CA MET A 426 4.98 -28.52 -28.65
C MET A 426 4.29 -27.29 -28.09
N ALA A 427 3.46 -27.50 -27.08
CA ALA A 427 2.89 -26.44 -26.27
C ALA A 427 4.00 -25.77 -25.44
N VAL A 428 4.01 -24.44 -25.48
CA VAL A 428 4.77 -23.58 -24.58
C VAL A 428 3.82 -23.14 -23.49
N LEU A 429 4.07 -23.60 -22.27
CA LEU A 429 3.23 -23.35 -21.12
C LEU A 429 3.92 -22.43 -20.13
N LEU A 430 3.14 -21.54 -19.52
CA LEU A 430 3.54 -20.82 -18.32
C LEU A 430 2.51 -21.12 -17.26
N ASP A 431 2.94 -21.62 -16.09
CA ASP A 431 2.06 -21.91 -14.96
C ASP A 431 0.92 -22.89 -15.36
N ASP A 432 1.25 -23.91 -16.18
CA ASP A 432 0.35 -24.90 -16.78
C ASP A 432 -0.72 -24.33 -17.73
N GLU A 433 -0.53 -23.11 -18.23
CA GLU A 433 -1.37 -22.49 -19.25
C GLU A 433 -0.68 -22.45 -20.62
N VAL A 434 -1.37 -22.90 -21.66
CA VAL A 434 -0.90 -22.91 -23.05
C VAL A 434 -1.00 -21.51 -23.65
N TYR A 435 0.14 -20.97 -24.08
CA TYR A 435 0.21 -19.70 -24.81
C TYR A 435 0.25 -19.93 -26.32
N THR A 436 1.04 -20.91 -26.75
CA THR A 436 1.21 -21.26 -28.16
C THR A 436 1.61 -22.73 -28.27
N ALA A 437 1.26 -23.38 -29.38
CA ALA A 437 1.59 -24.79 -29.62
C ALA A 437 2.10 -25.03 -31.05
N PRO A 438 3.24 -24.42 -31.46
CA PRO A 438 3.76 -24.59 -32.82
C PRO A 438 4.25 -26.02 -33.09
N THR A 439 4.32 -26.38 -34.37
CA THR A 439 4.93 -27.63 -34.83
C THR A 439 6.46 -27.57 -34.76
N LEU A 440 7.09 -28.60 -34.20
CA LEU A 440 8.54 -28.77 -34.17
C LEU A 440 9.07 -29.19 -35.54
N ASN A 441 9.64 -28.26 -36.30
CA ASN A 441 10.19 -28.55 -37.63
C ASN A 441 11.54 -29.30 -37.59
N SER A 442 12.32 -29.11 -36.53
CA SER A 442 13.63 -29.74 -36.33
C SER A 442 13.94 -29.89 -34.84
N ALA A 443 14.86 -30.78 -34.47
CA ALA A 443 15.35 -30.87 -33.10
C ALA A 443 16.08 -29.57 -32.71
N ILE A 444 15.73 -29.00 -31.54
CA ILE A 444 16.26 -27.74 -31.02
C ILE A 444 16.86 -27.95 -29.63
N SER A 445 17.96 -27.27 -29.35
CA SER A 445 18.66 -27.38 -28.07
C SER A 445 18.96 -26.00 -27.48
N LYS A 446 20.07 -25.37 -27.89
CA LYS A 446 20.53 -24.10 -27.35
C LYS A 446 19.64 -22.91 -27.71
N SER A 447 19.02 -22.93 -28.88
CA SER A 447 18.18 -21.85 -29.38
C SER A 447 17.00 -22.39 -30.17
N GLY A 448 15.89 -21.67 -30.13
CA GLY A 448 14.68 -21.99 -30.90
C GLY A 448 13.98 -20.73 -31.40
N GLN A 449 13.08 -20.92 -32.35
CA GLN A 449 12.24 -19.86 -32.90
C GLN A 449 10.77 -20.27 -32.81
N ILE A 450 9.95 -19.42 -32.22
CA ILE A 450 8.49 -19.58 -32.16
C ILE A 450 7.89 -18.80 -33.32
N THR A 451 7.30 -19.54 -34.27
CA THR A 451 6.67 -19.00 -35.48
C THR A 451 5.15 -19.06 -35.38
N GLY A 452 4.45 -18.03 -35.84
CA GLY A 452 2.98 -17.94 -35.86
C GLY A 452 2.50 -16.57 -36.32
N GLU A 453 1.21 -16.43 -36.60
CA GLU A 453 0.58 -15.14 -36.88
C GLU A 453 0.29 -14.43 -35.55
N PHE A 454 1.28 -13.68 -35.08
CA PHE A 454 1.15 -12.88 -33.86
C PHE A 454 0.98 -11.41 -34.22
N SER A 455 0.12 -10.68 -33.50
CA SER A 455 0.13 -9.22 -33.52
C SER A 455 1.42 -8.67 -32.90
N SER A 456 1.74 -7.39 -33.15
CA SER A 456 2.91 -6.75 -32.54
C SER A 456 2.83 -6.72 -31.01
N ALA A 457 1.63 -6.58 -30.46
CA ALA A 457 1.40 -6.57 -29.01
C ALA A 457 1.62 -7.97 -28.41
N GLU A 458 1.13 -9.03 -29.06
CA GLU A 458 1.28 -10.42 -28.61
C GLU A 458 2.73 -10.89 -28.67
N ARG A 459 3.48 -10.57 -29.74
CA ARG A 459 4.91 -10.93 -29.81
C ARG A 459 5.69 -10.34 -28.66
N GLN A 460 5.49 -9.04 -28.43
CA GLN A 460 6.21 -8.35 -27.38
C GLN A 460 5.78 -8.86 -26.00
N TYR A 461 4.52 -9.28 -25.84
CA TYR A 461 4.04 -9.93 -24.62
C TYR A 461 4.68 -11.31 -24.40
N ILE A 462 4.70 -12.19 -25.41
CA ILE A 462 5.33 -13.52 -25.31
C ILE A 462 6.84 -13.40 -25.05
N ILE A 463 7.54 -12.44 -25.68
CA ILE A 463 8.95 -12.14 -25.39
C ILE A 463 9.12 -11.75 -23.92
N ARG A 464 8.26 -10.86 -23.40
CA ARG A 464 8.27 -10.46 -21.99
C ARG A 464 7.99 -11.66 -21.08
N VAL A 465 7.06 -12.54 -21.44
CA VAL A 465 6.70 -13.75 -20.68
C VAL A 465 7.83 -14.78 -20.65
N LEU A 466 8.47 -15.06 -21.78
CA LEU A 466 9.63 -15.96 -21.85
C LEU A 466 10.82 -15.41 -21.07
N ALA A 467 11.03 -14.09 -21.11
CA ALA A 467 11.97 -13.42 -20.23
C ALA A 467 11.52 -13.46 -18.77
N ALA A 468 10.22 -13.38 -18.47
CA ALA A 468 9.66 -13.44 -17.13
C ALA A 468 9.73 -14.85 -16.51
N GLY A 469 9.77 -15.92 -17.30
CA GLY A 469 10.07 -17.26 -16.80
C GLY A 469 11.49 -17.38 -16.22
N SER A 470 12.39 -16.45 -16.58
CA SER A 470 13.68 -16.27 -15.91
C SER A 470 13.60 -15.41 -14.63
N LEU A 471 12.47 -14.73 -14.38
CA LEU A 471 12.34 -13.75 -13.29
C LEU A 471 12.31 -14.41 -11.92
N GLN A 472 11.76 -15.62 -11.78
CA GLN A 472 11.93 -16.44 -10.57
C GLN A 472 13.41 -16.78 -10.29
N ALA A 473 14.24 -16.87 -11.33
CA ALA A 473 15.69 -17.03 -11.18
C ALA A 473 16.41 -15.68 -10.98
N LYS A 474 15.74 -14.54 -11.20
CA LYS A 474 16.28 -13.18 -10.97
C LYS A 474 15.73 -12.51 -9.71
N LEU A 475 14.72 -13.05 -9.03
CA LEU A 475 14.10 -12.49 -7.83
C LEU A 475 14.24 -13.48 -6.67
N SER A 476 14.51 -13.01 -5.46
CA SER A 476 14.57 -13.89 -4.28
C SER A 476 13.23 -14.63 -4.06
N PRO A 477 13.24 -15.92 -3.66
CA PRO A 477 12.01 -16.68 -3.43
C PRO A 477 11.14 -16.08 -2.33
N GLU A 478 11.76 -15.49 -1.31
CA GLU A 478 11.08 -14.82 -0.21
C GLU A 478 11.53 -13.36 -0.11
N PRO A 479 10.66 -12.47 0.40
CA PRO A 479 11.04 -11.09 0.69
C PRO A 479 12.05 -11.04 1.84
N ILE A 480 13.09 -10.21 1.69
CA ILE A 480 14.13 -9.96 2.69
C ILE A 480 13.59 -9.14 3.87
N SER A 481 12.54 -8.34 3.63
CA SER A 481 11.87 -7.54 4.66
C SER A 481 10.40 -7.39 4.32
N VAL A 482 9.57 -7.56 5.34
CA VAL A 482 8.14 -7.30 5.31
C VAL A 482 7.84 -6.24 6.35
N SER A 483 7.16 -5.18 5.94
CA SER A 483 6.75 -4.09 6.84
C SER A 483 5.29 -3.77 6.59
N SER A 484 4.45 -4.02 7.58
CA SER A 484 3.03 -3.74 7.55
C SER A 484 2.69 -2.55 8.45
N VAL A 485 1.88 -1.62 7.94
CA VAL A 485 1.31 -0.51 8.71
C VAL A 485 -0.20 -0.59 8.61
N GLY A 486 -0.88 -0.53 9.76
CA GLY A 486 -2.35 -0.56 9.83
C GLY A 486 -2.97 0.69 9.19
N PRO A 487 -4.07 0.57 8.42
CA PRO A 487 -4.78 1.71 7.81
C PRO A 487 -5.25 2.76 8.83
N GLU A 488 -5.64 2.33 10.03
CA GLU A 488 -6.13 3.22 11.09
C GLU A 488 -5.05 4.19 11.59
N LEU A 489 -3.82 3.70 11.81
CA LEU A 489 -2.67 4.53 12.19
C LEU A 489 -2.36 5.57 11.12
N GLY A 490 -2.46 5.19 9.84
CA GLY A 490 -2.25 6.12 8.74
C GLY A 490 -3.34 7.18 8.63
N ALA A 491 -4.61 6.79 8.79
CA ALA A 491 -5.75 7.69 8.72
C ALA A 491 -5.74 8.75 9.82
N ASP A 492 -5.42 8.37 11.06
CA ASP A 492 -5.34 9.31 12.18
C ASP A 492 -4.17 10.30 12.01
N ASN A 493 -2.99 9.82 11.59
CA ASN A 493 -1.87 10.71 11.26
C ASN A 493 -2.19 11.67 10.11
N LEU A 494 -2.94 11.21 9.08
CA LEU A 494 -3.43 12.07 8.00
C LEU A 494 -4.39 13.14 8.53
N GLU A 495 -5.33 12.78 9.40
CA GLU A 495 -6.30 13.73 9.96
C GLU A 495 -5.62 14.78 10.86
N LYS A 496 -4.76 14.33 11.79
CA LYS A 496 -3.96 15.21 12.66
C LYS A 496 -3.08 16.14 11.83
N GLY A 497 -2.42 15.62 10.81
CA GLY A 497 -1.62 16.41 9.86
C GLY A 497 -2.43 17.43 9.07
N PHE A 498 -3.61 17.05 8.57
CA PHE A 498 -4.51 17.97 7.88
C PHE A 498 -5.01 19.09 8.80
N LYS A 499 -5.43 18.76 10.02
CA LYS A 499 -5.82 19.76 11.04
C LYS A 499 -4.67 20.71 11.35
N ALA A 500 -3.46 20.20 11.56
CA ALA A 500 -2.27 21.03 11.78
C ALA A 500 -2.02 21.99 10.60
N GLY A 501 -2.18 21.52 9.37
CA GLY A 501 -2.01 22.35 8.17
C GLY A 501 -3.05 23.45 8.02
N VAL A 502 -4.32 23.17 8.32
CA VAL A 502 -5.38 24.19 8.34
C VAL A 502 -5.10 25.25 9.42
N VAL A 503 -4.72 24.83 10.62
CA VAL A 503 -4.37 25.75 11.72
C VAL A 503 -3.17 26.62 11.34
N SER A 504 -2.10 26.04 10.79
CA SER A 504 -0.94 26.78 10.28
C SER A 504 -1.36 27.82 9.23
N LEU A 505 -2.17 27.42 8.25
CA LEU A 505 -2.66 28.31 7.20
C LEU A 505 -3.44 29.50 7.77
N VAL A 506 -4.32 29.26 8.75
CA VAL A 506 -5.11 30.30 9.42
C VAL A 506 -4.23 31.25 10.22
N VAL A 507 -3.31 30.71 11.04
CA VAL A 507 -2.42 31.51 11.90
C VAL A 507 -1.51 32.40 11.04
N VAL A 508 -0.90 31.83 10.00
CA VAL A 508 -0.04 32.59 9.07
C VAL A 508 -0.84 33.65 8.32
N SER A 509 -2.05 33.32 7.86
CA SER A 509 -2.92 34.29 7.18
C SER A 509 -3.35 35.43 8.10
N ALA A 510 -3.74 35.13 9.33
CA ALA A 510 -4.10 36.13 10.33
C ALA A 510 -2.91 37.05 10.63
N PHE A 511 -1.73 36.50 10.84
CA PHE A 511 -0.51 37.29 11.04
C PHE A 511 -0.25 38.22 9.84
N MET A 512 -0.38 37.73 8.61
CA MET A 512 -0.14 38.55 7.41
C MET A 512 -1.12 39.69 7.26
N VAL A 513 -2.40 39.47 7.52
CA VAL A 513 -3.43 40.52 7.47
C VAL A 513 -3.19 41.55 8.58
N VAL A 514 -2.86 41.13 9.79
CA VAL A 514 -2.61 42.04 10.92
C VAL A 514 -1.34 42.87 10.69
N TYR A 515 -0.26 42.27 10.20
CA TYR A 515 1.02 42.95 10.03
C TYR A 515 1.07 43.85 8.78
N TYR A 516 0.51 43.41 7.66
CA TYR A 516 0.62 44.10 6.36
C TYR A 516 -0.70 44.69 5.83
N PHE A 517 -1.81 44.61 6.59
CA PHE A 517 -3.14 45.10 6.20
C PHE A 517 -3.54 44.66 4.78
N GLY A 518 -3.81 45.60 3.86
CA GLY A 518 -4.22 45.30 2.49
C GLY A 518 -3.17 44.56 1.66
N ALA A 519 -1.87 44.80 1.89
CA ALA A 519 -0.81 44.00 1.28
C ALA A 519 -0.77 42.57 1.86
N GLY A 520 -1.16 42.43 3.13
CA GLY A 520 -1.39 41.14 3.78
C GLY A 520 -2.45 40.31 3.07
N LEU A 521 -3.57 40.94 2.69
CA LEU A 521 -4.64 40.25 1.94
C LEU A 521 -4.17 39.75 0.57
N VAL A 522 -3.30 40.50 -0.13
CA VAL A 522 -2.65 40.04 -1.37
C VAL A 522 -1.77 38.81 -1.11
N ALA A 523 -1.01 38.81 -0.01
CA ALA A 523 -0.19 37.65 0.36
C ALA A 523 -1.04 36.43 0.72
N VAL A 524 -2.18 36.62 1.40
CA VAL A 524 -3.12 35.52 1.70
C VAL A 524 -3.70 34.94 0.41
N LEU A 525 -4.09 35.77 -0.56
CA LEU A 525 -4.54 35.28 -1.88
C LEU A 525 -3.44 34.50 -2.60
N ALA A 526 -2.19 34.96 -2.53
CA ALA A 526 -1.05 34.26 -3.10
C ALA A 526 -0.75 32.94 -2.36
N LEU A 527 -0.94 32.89 -1.05
CA LEU A 527 -0.80 31.68 -0.23
C LEU A 527 -1.87 30.63 -0.59
N PHE A 528 -3.13 31.03 -0.76
CA PHE A 528 -4.19 30.14 -1.23
C PHE A 528 -3.93 29.62 -2.66
N ALA A 529 -3.48 30.51 -3.56
CA ALA A 529 -3.07 30.10 -4.90
C ALA A 529 -1.92 29.09 -4.83
N ASN A 530 -0.92 29.34 -3.97
CA ASN A 530 0.20 28.44 -3.76
C ASN A 530 -0.27 27.06 -3.26
N ALA A 531 -1.11 27.01 -2.23
CA ALA A 531 -1.66 25.76 -1.70
C ALA A 531 -2.41 24.95 -2.79
N THR A 532 -3.19 25.64 -3.63
CA THR A 532 -3.93 25.02 -4.73
C THR A 532 -2.99 24.45 -5.80
N LEU A 533 -1.96 25.19 -6.18
CA LEU A 533 -0.96 24.74 -7.17
C LEU A 533 -0.17 23.53 -6.66
N VAL A 534 0.23 23.53 -5.39
CA VAL A 534 0.96 22.41 -4.77
C VAL A 534 0.10 21.15 -4.76
N LEU A 535 -1.13 21.22 -4.25
CA LEU A 535 -2.03 20.07 -4.18
C LEU A 535 -2.39 19.54 -5.58
N GLY A 536 -2.67 20.44 -6.54
CA GLY A 536 -3.01 20.03 -7.89
C GLY A 536 -1.83 19.40 -8.63
N ALA A 537 -0.62 19.94 -8.47
CA ALA A 537 0.57 19.37 -9.08
C ALA A 537 0.92 18.00 -8.47
N LEU A 538 0.71 17.80 -7.17
CA LEU A 538 0.85 16.50 -6.53
C LEU A 538 -0.12 15.47 -7.08
N SER A 539 -1.39 15.85 -7.22
CA SER A 539 -2.42 14.98 -7.81
C SER A 539 -2.04 14.50 -9.22
N MET A 540 -1.36 15.35 -10.00
CA MET A 540 -0.92 15.00 -11.36
C MET A 540 0.36 14.15 -11.43
N ASN A 541 1.25 14.23 -10.43
CA ASN A 541 2.57 13.58 -10.50
C ASN A 541 2.55 12.09 -10.08
N HIS A 542 1.39 11.57 -9.64
CA HIS A 542 1.21 10.19 -9.18
C HIS A 542 2.18 9.73 -8.06
N ALA A 543 2.91 10.66 -7.44
CA ALA A 543 3.85 10.37 -6.37
C ALA A 543 3.11 10.08 -5.07
N ALA A 544 3.67 9.20 -4.24
CA ALA A 544 3.11 8.86 -2.93
C ALA A 544 3.17 10.07 -1.98
N PHE A 545 2.04 10.43 -1.40
CA PHE A 545 1.88 11.49 -0.43
C PHE A 545 2.09 10.93 0.99
N SER A 546 3.26 11.15 1.59
CA SER A 546 3.65 10.60 2.91
C SER A 546 3.42 11.60 4.06
N MET A 547 3.62 11.14 5.31
CA MET A 547 3.62 12.00 6.51
C MET A 547 4.62 13.18 6.39
N PRO A 548 5.91 12.95 6.05
CA PRO A 548 6.82 14.04 5.72
C PRO A 548 6.26 14.95 4.61
N GLY A 549 5.60 14.40 3.58
CA GLY A 549 4.94 15.17 2.52
C GLY A 549 3.92 16.18 3.06
N ILE A 550 3.12 15.83 4.06
CA ILE A 550 2.23 16.77 4.76
C ILE A 550 3.06 17.88 5.40
N ALA A 551 4.12 17.53 6.14
CA ALA A 551 5.00 18.50 6.76
C ALA A 551 5.65 19.45 5.74
N ALA A 552 6.01 18.97 4.55
CA ALA A 552 6.51 19.81 3.45
C ALA A 552 5.48 20.84 2.98
N ILE A 553 4.21 20.47 2.86
CA ILE A 553 3.13 21.41 2.50
C ILE A 553 3.00 22.50 3.57
N ILE A 554 2.97 22.09 4.84
CA ILE A 554 2.83 23.01 5.97
C ILE A 554 4.02 23.97 6.05
N LEU A 555 5.23 23.45 5.88
CA LEU A 555 6.44 24.27 5.81
C LEU A 555 6.43 25.23 4.61
N THR A 556 5.93 24.76 3.46
CA THR A 556 5.75 25.58 2.26
C THR A 556 4.80 26.76 2.53
N PHE A 557 3.78 26.62 3.39
CA PHE A 557 2.92 27.75 3.75
C PHE A 557 3.67 28.87 4.48
N GLY A 558 4.55 28.50 5.41
CA GLY A 558 5.46 29.46 6.06
C GLY A 558 6.41 30.13 5.07
N MET A 559 7.07 29.32 4.22
CA MET A 559 8.01 29.81 3.20
C MET A 559 7.33 30.65 2.10
N ALA A 560 6.07 30.36 1.77
CA ALA A 560 5.33 31.09 0.74
C ALA A 560 5.10 32.55 1.12
N VAL A 561 4.97 32.80 2.42
CA VAL A 561 4.84 34.15 2.95
C VAL A 561 6.18 34.88 2.99
N ASP A 562 7.29 34.18 3.25
CA ASP A 562 8.64 34.76 3.27
C ASP A 562 8.94 35.55 1.98
N SER A 563 8.73 34.95 0.81
CA SER A 563 8.95 35.63 -0.47
C SER A 563 8.11 36.92 -0.63
N ASN A 564 6.88 36.94 -0.11
CA ASN A 564 6.05 38.15 -0.11
C ASN A 564 6.57 39.19 0.90
N VAL A 565 6.99 38.77 2.09
CA VAL A 565 7.60 39.62 3.13
C VAL A 565 8.86 40.32 2.60
N LEU A 566 9.72 39.60 1.87
CA LEU A 566 10.92 40.16 1.22
C LEU A 566 10.57 41.33 0.28
N VAL A 567 9.54 41.17 -0.53
CA VAL A 567 9.03 42.23 -1.41
C VAL A 567 8.46 43.37 -0.58
N TYR A 568 7.64 43.09 0.44
CA TYR A 568 6.92 44.11 1.20
C TYR A 568 7.86 44.97 2.03
N GLU A 569 8.82 44.38 2.73
CA GLU A 569 9.84 45.13 3.46
C GLU A 569 10.69 45.96 2.49
N ARG A 570 10.94 45.49 1.26
CA ARG A 570 11.63 46.30 0.24
C ARG A 570 10.78 47.49 -0.23
N ILE A 571 9.48 47.28 -0.44
CA ILE A 571 8.55 48.37 -0.77
C ILE A 571 8.53 49.40 0.36
N ARG A 572 8.44 48.94 1.61
CA ARG A 572 8.48 49.78 2.81
C ARG A 572 9.75 50.61 2.89
N GLU A 573 10.92 50.01 2.65
CA GLU A 573 12.20 50.73 2.60
C GLU A 573 12.18 51.86 1.57
N GLU A 574 11.70 51.62 0.35
CA GLU A 574 11.67 52.64 -0.70
C GLU A 574 10.62 53.74 -0.43
N ILE A 575 9.49 53.40 0.21
CA ILE A 575 8.51 54.40 0.70
C ILE A 575 9.14 55.29 1.77
N LEU A 576 9.87 54.72 2.73
CA LEU A 576 10.57 55.50 3.77
C LEU A 576 11.68 56.40 3.19
N ARG A 577 12.22 56.05 2.02
CA ARG A 577 13.16 56.88 1.25
C ARG A 577 12.48 57.96 0.39
N GLY A 578 11.15 58.05 0.43
CA GLY A 578 10.37 59.07 -0.28
C GLY A 578 9.94 58.70 -1.69
N ALA A 579 10.06 57.44 -2.11
CA ALA A 579 9.54 57.00 -3.41
C ALA A 579 8.00 56.99 -3.43
N ASP A 580 7.39 57.36 -4.57
CA ASP A 580 5.95 57.22 -4.76
C ASP A 580 5.53 55.73 -4.73
N THR A 581 4.31 55.44 -4.29
CA THR A 581 3.82 54.06 -4.09
C THR A 581 3.98 53.17 -5.33
N LYS A 582 3.79 53.71 -6.54
CA LYS A 582 3.89 52.92 -7.78
C LYS A 582 5.34 52.58 -8.11
N THR A 583 6.25 53.55 -7.95
CA THR A 583 7.69 53.35 -8.13
C THR A 583 8.26 52.44 -7.04
N ALA A 584 7.84 52.61 -5.79
CA ALA A 584 8.25 51.75 -4.67
C ALA A 584 7.86 50.29 -4.89
N VAL A 585 6.63 50.01 -5.33
CA VAL A 585 6.18 48.65 -5.70
C VAL A 585 7.02 48.06 -6.82
N ARG A 586 7.26 48.82 -7.90
CA ARG A 586 8.09 48.35 -9.02
C ARG A 586 9.51 48.01 -8.59
N ILE A 587 10.17 48.93 -7.89
CA ILE A 587 11.54 48.72 -7.38
C ILE A 587 11.59 47.57 -6.38
N GLY A 588 10.56 47.43 -5.54
CA GLY A 588 10.41 46.33 -4.60
C GLY A 588 10.48 44.97 -5.28
N PHE A 589 9.61 44.73 -6.28
CA PHE A 589 9.61 43.48 -7.04
C PHE A 589 10.90 43.26 -7.85
N ASP A 590 11.44 44.31 -8.49
CA ASP A 590 12.62 44.18 -9.34
C ASP A 590 13.90 43.88 -8.51
N LYS A 591 14.05 44.49 -7.33
CA LYS A 591 15.22 44.25 -6.46
C LYS A 591 15.10 42.98 -5.61
N ALA A 592 13.89 42.63 -5.15
CA ALA A 592 13.71 41.44 -4.32
C ALA A 592 13.84 40.13 -5.12
N PHE A 593 13.69 40.17 -6.46
CA PHE A 593 13.75 39.00 -7.33
C PHE A 593 15.00 38.14 -7.11
N SER A 594 16.21 38.76 -7.13
CA SER A 594 17.45 37.98 -6.98
C SER A 594 17.48 37.29 -5.63
N SER A 595 17.24 38.01 -4.53
CA SER A 595 17.28 37.42 -3.18
C SER A 595 16.25 36.30 -3.01
N ILE A 596 15.03 36.45 -3.56
CA ILE A 596 13.98 35.42 -3.52
C ILE A 596 14.38 34.19 -4.33
N PHE A 597 14.91 34.38 -5.54
CA PHE A 597 15.38 33.27 -6.37
C PHE A 597 16.54 32.55 -5.67
N ASP A 598 17.51 33.31 -5.16
CA ASP A 598 18.73 32.76 -4.58
C ASP A 598 18.46 31.90 -3.34
N GLY A 599 17.52 32.32 -2.48
CA GLY A 599 17.10 31.60 -1.29
C GLY A 599 16.29 30.32 -1.56
N ASN A 600 15.61 30.25 -2.71
CA ASN A 600 14.84 29.07 -3.10
C ASN A 600 15.68 28.04 -3.87
N VAL A 601 16.77 28.45 -4.53
CA VAL A 601 17.67 27.53 -5.25
C VAL A 601 18.34 26.53 -4.31
N THR A 602 18.75 26.94 -3.10
CA THR A 602 19.34 26.01 -2.12
C THR A 602 18.34 24.93 -1.69
N ASN A 603 17.08 25.29 -1.47
CA ASN A 603 16.01 24.33 -1.18
C ASN A 603 15.78 23.39 -2.36
N LEU A 604 15.83 23.89 -3.61
CA LEU A 604 15.72 23.04 -4.79
C LEU A 604 16.89 22.07 -4.93
N ILE A 605 18.11 22.47 -4.60
CA ILE A 605 19.27 21.57 -4.59
C ILE A 605 19.02 20.40 -3.62
N VAL A 606 18.55 20.69 -2.41
CA VAL A 606 18.19 19.66 -1.42
C VAL A 606 17.09 18.74 -1.94
N CYS A 607 16.02 19.31 -2.50
CA CYS A 607 14.91 18.53 -3.07
C CYS A 607 15.38 17.60 -4.20
N VAL A 608 16.26 18.08 -5.08
CA VAL A 608 16.80 17.26 -6.18
C VAL A 608 17.64 16.11 -5.63
N VAL A 609 18.55 16.39 -4.67
CA VAL A 609 19.38 15.34 -4.07
C VAL A 609 18.52 14.30 -3.38
N LEU A 610 17.59 14.72 -2.51
CA LEU A 610 16.68 13.82 -1.79
C LEU A 610 15.78 13.00 -2.74
N ALA A 611 15.32 13.59 -3.84
CA ALA A 611 14.50 12.87 -4.82
C ALA A 611 15.27 11.72 -5.49
N TYR A 612 16.59 11.88 -5.70
CA TYR A 612 17.46 10.86 -6.30
C TYR A 612 17.99 9.83 -5.29
N THR A 613 18.30 10.25 -4.06
CA THR A 613 18.96 9.37 -3.07
C THR A 613 18.02 8.80 -2.02
N GLY A 614 16.83 9.36 -1.84
CA GLY A 614 15.87 8.96 -0.82
C GLY A 614 15.01 7.76 -1.19
N THR A 615 14.44 7.12 -0.16
CA THR A 615 13.40 6.09 -0.25
C THR A 615 12.09 6.67 -0.81
N ALA A 616 11.08 5.83 -1.02
CA ALA A 616 9.79 6.27 -1.59
C ALA A 616 9.16 7.43 -0.81
N GLU A 617 9.18 7.36 0.53
CA GLU A 617 8.63 8.38 1.43
C GLU A 617 9.42 9.70 1.38
N ILE A 618 10.77 9.62 1.42
CA ILE A 618 11.65 10.79 1.28
C ILE A 618 11.54 11.42 -0.11
N ARG A 619 11.40 10.60 -1.16
CA ARG A 619 11.20 11.10 -2.53
C ARG A 619 9.87 11.83 -2.65
N GLY A 620 8.80 11.29 -2.08
CA GLY A 620 7.50 11.96 -2.00
C GLY A 620 7.58 13.31 -1.29
N PHE A 621 8.29 13.36 -0.16
CA PHE A 621 8.62 14.60 0.54
C PHE A 621 9.37 15.61 -0.34
N ALA A 622 10.47 15.18 -0.96
CA ALA A 622 11.33 16.04 -1.76
C ALA A 622 10.63 16.61 -3.00
N ILE A 623 9.79 15.81 -3.65
CA ILE A 623 8.92 16.25 -4.75
C ILE A 623 7.90 17.28 -4.25
N THR A 624 7.25 17.01 -3.12
CA THR A 624 6.25 17.91 -2.53
C THR A 624 6.87 19.26 -2.18
N MET A 625 8.01 19.25 -1.50
CA MET A 625 8.75 20.46 -1.14
C MET A 625 9.25 21.19 -2.39
N GLY A 626 9.78 20.47 -3.39
CA GLY A 626 10.27 21.05 -4.64
C GLY A 626 9.16 21.76 -5.44
N ILE A 627 8.01 21.12 -5.59
CA ILE A 627 6.80 21.74 -6.16
C ILE A 627 6.39 22.96 -5.33
N GLY A 628 6.41 22.85 -4.01
CA GLY A 628 6.14 23.94 -3.07
C GLY A 628 7.02 25.17 -3.30
N VAL A 629 8.33 24.97 -3.45
CA VAL A 629 9.30 26.02 -3.71
C VAL A 629 9.07 26.69 -5.07
N VAL A 630 8.85 25.91 -6.14
CA VAL A 630 8.57 26.45 -7.48
C VAL A 630 7.25 27.22 -7.52
N SER A 631 6.21 26.67 -6.91
CA SER A 631 4.89 27.31 -6.81
C SER A 631 4.96 28.60 -6.00
N THR A 632 5.76 28.62 -4.93
CA THR A 632 6.01 29.81 -4.12
C THR A 632 6.66 30.92 -4.96
N LEU A 633 7.70 30.59 -5.73
CA LEU A 633 8.35 31.53 -6.65
C LEU A 633 7.35 32.10 -7.66
N PHE A 634 6.50 31.25 -8.25
CA PHE A 634 5.46 31.68 -9.18
C PHE A 634 4.45 32.63 -8.52
N CYS A 635 3.93 32.27 -7.35
CA CYS A 635 2.95 33.06 -6.62
C CYS A 635 3.50 34.41 -6.18
N ALA A 636 4.70 34.45 -5.58
CA ALA A 636 5.30 35.70 -5.14
C ALA A 636 5.74 36.60 -6.30
N LEU A 637 6.35 36.06 -7.36
CA LEU A 637 6.98 36.88 -8.40
C LEU A 637 6.02 37.26 -9.55
N ILE A 638 5.03 36.42 -9.83
CA ILE A 638 4.08 36.63 -10.94
C ILE A 638 2.71 37.02 -10.39
N PHE A 639 2.10 36.18 -9.57
CA PHE A 639 0.72 36.40 -9.14
C PHE A 639 0.56 37.63 -8.23
N SER A 640 1.36 37.76 -7.17
CA SER A 640 1.36 38.95 -6.31
C SER A 640 1.67 40.22 -7.11
N ARG A 641 2.64 40.17 -8.05
CA ARG A 641 2.99 41.32 -8.91
C ARG A 641 1.81 41.78 -9.78
N ILE A 642 1.03 40.84 -10.34
CA ILE A 642 -0.17 41.15 -11.12
C ILE A 642 -1.24 41.80 -10.23
N LEU A 643 -1.49 41.24 -9.03
CA LEU A 643 -2.48 41.77 -8.09
C LEU A 643 -2.14 43.21 -7.67
N PHE A 644 -0.89 43.50 -7.29
CA PHE A 644 -0.44 44.87 -7.00
C PHE A 644 -0.62 45.79 -8.20
N GLY A 645 -0.30 45.33 -9.41
CA GLY A 645 -0.47 46.12 -10.63
C GLY A 645 -1.93 46.51 -10.91
N ILE A 646 -2.87 45.61 -10.63
CA ILE A 646 -4.31 45.86 -10.78
C ILE A 646 -4.83 46.79 -9.69
N LEU A 647 -4.47 46.56 -8.42
CA LEU A 647 -4.90 47.41 -7.31
C LEU A 647 -4.41 48.85 -7.48
N LEU A 648 -3.15 49.05 -7.91
CA LEU A 648 -2.62 50.38 -8.25
C LEU A 648 -3.39 51.01 -9.43
N GLY A 649 -3.82 50.20 -10.41
CA GLY A 649 -4.63 50.64 -11.55
C GLY A 649 -6.07 51.03 -11.18
N LEU A 650 -6.62 50.43 -10.12
CA LEU A 650 -7.94 50.73 -9.54
C LEU A 650 -7.92 51.90 -8.55
N GLY A 651 -6.78 52.57 -8.37
CA GLY A 651 -6.67 53.75 -7.52
C GLY A 651 -6.19 53.49 -6.10
N TRP A 652 -5.55 52.34 -5.81
CA TRP A 652 -4.91 52.10 -4.51
C TRP A 652 -3.67 53.01 -4.35
N LYS A 653 -3.80 54.12 -3.61
CA LYS A 653 -2.76 55.17 -3.53
C LYS A 653 -1.75 54.99 -2.39
N ARG A 654 -2.06 54.23 -1.34
CA ARG A 654 -1.20 54.05 -0.16
C ARG A 654 -1.14 52.58 0.27
N VAL A 655 0.08 52.07 0.44
CA VAL A 655 0.34 50.74 1.02
C VAL A 655 0.69 50.95 2.49
N ASN A 656 -0.29 50.78 3.38
CA ASN A 656 -0.09 50.89 4.83
C ASN A 656 0.38 49.53 5.39
N MET A 657 1.27 49.56 6.38
CA MET A 657 1.77 48.39 7.12
C MET A 657 1.83 48.73 8.61
N LEU A 658 1.77 47.73 9.49
CA LEU A 658 1.76 47.93 10.94
C LEU A 658 2.94 48.80 11.45
N PRO A 659 4.18 48.61 10.99
CA PRO A 659 5.29 49.46 11.42
C PRO A 659 5.20 50.91 10.90
N LEU A 660 4.58 51.14 9.74
CA LEU A 660 4.33 52.50 9.22
C LEU A 660 3.21 53.20 10.00
N ALA A 661 2.24 52.44 10.50
CA ALA A 661 1.14 52.95 11.32
C ALA A 661 1.57 53.21 12.78
N TRP A 662 2.51 52.43 13.31
CA TRP A 662 2.99 52.56 14.69
C TRP A 662 4.51 52.80 14.77
N PRO A 663 4.96 54.05 15.00
CA PRO A 663 6.38 54.41 15.07
C PRO A 663 7.18 53.72 16.20
N GLY A 664 6.52 53.31 17.29
CA GLY A 664 7.14 52.56 18.38
C GLY A 664 7.58 51.16 17.94
N LEU A 665 6.72 50.47 17.17
CA LEU A 665 7.05 49.18 16.58
C LEU A 665 8.16 49.32 15.52
N GLN A 666 8.13 50.38 14.72
CA GLN A 666 9.21 50.66 13.77
C GLN A 666 10.58 50.79 14.45
N ARG A 667 10.68 51.52 15.57
CA ARG A 667 11.95 51.65 16.31
C ARG A 667 12.42 50.32 16.89
N ALA A 668 11.51 49.47 17.35
CA ALA A 668 11.85 48.14 17.86
C ALA A 668 12.40 47.21 16.77
N LEU A 669 11.92 47.33 15.54
CA LEU A 669 12.31 46.49 14.40
C LEU A 669 13.56 46.96 13.65
N THR A 670 14.03 48.18 13.90
CA THR A 670 15.32 48.70 13.40
C THR A 670 16.22 49.10 14.57
N PRO A 671 16.65 48.13 15.40
CA PRO A 671 17.54 48.45 16.50
C PRO A 671 18.91 48.88 15.94
N ASN A 672 19.64 49.70 16.69
CA ASN A 672 21.01 50.08 16.37
C ASN A 672 21.98 49.31 17.27
N VAL A 673 22.01 47.98 17.10
CA VAL A 673 22.82 47.07 17.92
C VAL A 673 24.19 46.87 17.27
N ASP A 674 25.24 46.88 18.09
CA ASP A 674 26.61 46.59 17.66
C ASP A 674 26.89 45.08 17.71
N TRP A 675 26.48 44.37 16.66
CA TRP A 675 26.59 42.91 16.53
C TRP A 675 28.04 42.44 16.49
N LEU A 676 28.93 43.16 15.80
CA LEU A 676 30.34 42.78 15.74
C LEU A 676 31.05 42.89 17.09
N ARG A 677 30.62 43.78 17.98
CA ARG A 677 31.17 43.86 19.34
C ARG A 677 30.76 42.66 20.19
N LEU A 678 29.58 42.10 19.93
CA LEU A 678 29.03 40.92 20.61
C LEU A 678 29.54 39.60 20.04
N ARG A 679 30.30 39.60 18.94
CA ARG A 679 30.81 38.37 18.31
C ARG A 679 31.54 37.41 19.26
N PRO A 680 32.42 37.82 20.21
CA PRO A 680 33.10 36.83 21.05
C PRO A 680 32.12 36.10 21.97
N LEU A 681 31.05 36.77 22.41
CA LEU A 681 30.00 36.15 23.21
C LEU A 681 29.24 35.11 22.38
N PHE A 682 28.82 35.47 21.17
CA PHE A 682 28.09 34.54 20.29
C PHE A 682 28.95 33.37 19.83
N PHE A 683 30.22 33.61 19.50
CA PHE A 683 31.16 32.54 19.13
C PHE A 683 31.46 31.63 20.32
N ALA A 684 31.65 32.18 21.53
CA ALA A 684 31.85 31.37 22.73
C ALA A 684 30.62 30.53 23.05
N PHE A 685 29.41 31.10 22.97
CA PHE A 685 28.16 30.38 23.18
C PHE A 685 27.97 29.27 22.15
N SER A 686 28.14 29.57 20.87
CA SER A 686 28.02 28.61 19.76
C SER A 686 29.06 27.48 19.88
N ALA A 687 30.32 27.83 20.15
CA ALA A 687 31.38 26.83 20.32
C ALA A 687 31.14 25.93 21.53
N THR A 688 30.68 26.49 22.65
CA THR A 688 30.34 25.72 23.86
C THR A 688 29.21 24.74 23.56
N TYR A 689 28.17 25.19 22.87
CA TYR A 689 27.04 24.32 22.52
C TYR A 689 27.46 23.20 21.57
N VAL A 690 28.27 23.51 20.54
CA VAL A 690 28.81 22.51 19.62
C VAL A 690 29.69 21.50 20.35
N VAL A 691 30.55 21.93 21.27
CA VAL A 691 31.43 21.01 22.03
C VAL A 691 30.63 20.10 22.95
N ILE A 692 29.69 20.65 23.73
CA ILE A 692 28.81 19.86 24.60
C ILE A 692 27.96 18.91 23.76
N GLY A 693 27.38 19.43 22.68
CA GLY A 693 26.52 18.70 21.78
C GLY A 693 27.21 17.54 21.09
N LEU A 694 28.39 17.76 20.52
CA LEU A 694 29.23 16.68 19.99
C LEU A 694 29.59 15.69 21.08
N GLY A 695 29.92 16.14 22.29
CA GLY A 695 30.13 15.27 23.45
C GLY A 695 28.95 14.34 23.68
N LEU A 696 27.72 14.86 23.76
CA LEU A 696 26.49 14.08 23.92
C LEU A 696 26.28 13.08 22.79
N VAL A 697 26.48 13.50 21.54
CA VAL A 697 26.37 12.65 20.36
C VAL A 697 27.40 11.51 20.40
N PHE A 698 28.65 11.80 20.76
CA PHE A 698 29.69 10.78 20.91
C PHE A 698 29.41 9.82 22.07
N PHE A 699 28.89 10.31 23.20
CA PHE A 699 28.54 9.47 24.34
C PHE A 699 27.37 8.52 24.04
N GLN A 700 26.36 8.96 23.27
CA GLN A 700 25.24 8.11 22.87
C GLN A 700 25.62 7.15 21.73
N GLY A 701 26.49 7.57 20.82
CA GLY A 701 26.98 6.75 19.71
C GLY A 701 25.83 6.18 18.86
N ASN A 702 25.77 4.85 18.76
CA ASN A 702 24.75 4.17 17.96
C ASN A 702 23.34 4.27 18.54
N ASP A 703 23.15 4.65 19.81
CA ASP A 703 21.82 4.75 20.41
C ASP A 703 20.95 5.88 19.88
N MET A 704 21.58 6.87 19.23
CA MET A 704 20.87 7.97 18.59
C MET A 704 20.20 7.56 17.28
N LEU A 705 20.59 6.42 16.70
CA LEU A 705 20.07 5.93 15.41
C LEU A 705 18.90 4.97 15.61
N ASP A 706 17.89 5.08 14.74
CA ASP A 706 16.76 4.16 14.75
C ASP A 706 17.11 2.79 14.12
N ASN A 707 16.22 1.81 14.30
CA ASN A 707 16.36 0.45 13.75
C ASN A 707 16.54 0.44 12.23
N GLU A 708 16.04 1.46 11.52
CA GLU A 708 16.27 1.68 10.09
C GLU A 708 17.76 1.82 9.72
N PHE A 709 18.62 2.29 10.63
CA PHE A 709 20.06 2.44 10.40
C PHE A 709 20.93 1.46 11.21
N ARG A 710 20.34 0.78 12.20
CA ARG A 710 21.05 -0.21 13.04
C ARG A 710 20.75 -1.66 12.65
N GLY A 711 19.60 -1.91 12.03
CA GLY A 711 18.97 -3.23 11.97
C GLY A 711 18.32 -3.57 13.31
N GLY A 712 17.32 -4.45 13.29
CA GLY A 712 16.61 -4.87 14.49
C GLY A 712 15.14 -5.19 14.25
N THR A 713 14.44 -5.45 15.35
CA THR A 713 13.02 -5.81 15.37
C THR A 713 12.25 -4.73 16.11
N ALA A 714 11.13 -4.29 15.55
CA ALA A 714 10.14 -3.45 16.22
C ALA A 714 8.84 -4.24 16.38
N VAL A 715 8.38 -4.42 17.61
CA VAL A 715 7.14 -5.10 17.94
C VAL A 715 6.11 -4.07 18.39
N THR A 716 4.94 -4.04 17.76
CA THR A 716 3.82 -3.21 18.20
C THR A 716 2.84 -4.06 18.99
N LEU A 717 2.62 -3.65 20.24
CA LEU A 717 1.69 -4.23 21.20
C LEU A 717 0.39 -3.45 21.20
N GLU A 718 -0.72 -4.16 21.29
CA GLU A 718 -2.06 -3.61 21.40
C GLU A 718 -2.78 -4.30 22.58
N PHE A 719 -3.29 -3.48 23.51
CA PHE A 719 -3.94 -3.96 24.72
C PHE A 719 -5.44 -4.13 24.51
N LYS A 720 -6.07 -4.97 25.32
CA LYS A 720 -7.47 -5.34 25.16
C LYS A 720 -8.44 -4.20 25.48
N PRO A 721 -9.65 -4.17 24.89
CA PRO A 721 -10.73 -3.30 25.33
C PRO A 721 -11.13 -3.61 26.78
N LYS A 722 -11.50 -2.59 27.57
CA LYS A 722 -11.91 -2.75 28.98
C LYS A 722 -13.19 -3.59 29.11
N SER A 723 -14.05 -3.59 28.11
CA SER A 723 -15.25 -4.43 28.03
C SER A 723 -15.49 -4.89 26.58
N PRO A 724 -16.07 -6.08 26.35
CA PRO A 724 -16.41 -6.53 25.00
C PRO A 724 -17.30 -5.52 24.27
N GLY A 725 -16.80 -4.94 23.17
CA GLY A 725 -17.51 -3.92 22.38
C GLY A 725 -17.35 -2.47 22.87
N SER A 726 -16.48 -2.16 23.83
CA SER A 726 -16.16 -0.78 24.24
C SER A 726 -14.99 -0.20 23.45
N GLU A 727 -15.05 1.08 23.07
CA GLU A 727 -13.91 1.82 22.49
C GLU A 727 -12.79 2.11 23.51
N GLU A 728 -13.06 1.98 24.82
CA GLU A 728 -12.06 2.18 25.86
C GLU A 728 -11.18 0.92 26.04
N HIS A 729 -9.85 1.11 25.99
CA HIS A 729 -8.85 0.05 26.12
C HIS A 729 -8.15 0.07 27.49
N VAL A 730 -7.58 -1.06 27.89
CA VAL A 730 -6.65 -1.12 29.02
C VAL A 730 -5.41 -0.32 28.66
N THR A 731 -5.00 0.60 29.51
CA THR A 731 -3.82 1.43 29.30
C THR A 731 -2.75 1.10 30.35
N LEU A 732 -1.48 1.18 29.96
CA LEU A 732 -0.34 1.15 30.89
C LEU A 732 0.51 2.40 30.68
N THR A 733 1.39 2.68 31.63
CA THR A 733 2.40 3.72 31.47
C THR A 733 3.65 3.16 30.78
N ARG A 734 4.34 3.97 29.98
CA ARG A 734 5.61 3.60 29.34
C ARG A 734 6.64 3.04 30.34
N PRO A 735 6.88 3.62 31.54
CA PRO A 735 7.82 3.06 32.51
C PRO A 735 7.44 1.65 32.98
N GLU A 736 6.15 1.37 33.17
CA GLU A 736 5.68 0.02 33.53
C GLU A 736 5.97 -0.98 32.42
N VAL A 737 5.68 -0.62 31.16
CA VAL A 737 5.98 -1.45 30.00
C VAL A 737 7.49 -1.65 29.85
N GLN A 738 8.29 -0.58 29.96
CA GLN A 738 9.75 -0.62 29.89
C GLN A 738 10.36 -1.52 30.97
N ASN A 739 9.85 -1.45 32.20
CA ASN A 739 10.33 -2.29 33.30
C ASN A 739 10.02 -3.77 33.07
N ARG A 740 8.81 -4.08 32.56
CA ARG A 740 8.44 -5.46 32.18
C ARG A 740 9.34 -6.00 31.08
N ILE A 741 9.57 -5.22 30.01
CA ILE A 741 10.47 -5.61 28.91
C ILE A 741 11.92 -5.81 29.40
N ALA A 742 12.41 -4.90 30.25
CA ALA A 742 13.75 -5.02 30.81
C ALA A 742 13.90 -6.28 31.68
N GLN A 743 12.86 -6.69 32.42
CA GLN A 743 12.88 -7.93 33.20
C GLN A 743 13.05 -9.18 32.33
N ILE A 744 12.45 -9.22 31.14
CA ILE A 744 12.67 -10.31 30.18
C ILE A 744 14.16 -10.44 29.86
N GLY A 745 14.80 -9.31 29.52
CA GLY A 745 16.23 -9.27 29.25
C GLY A 745 17.08 -9.62 30.46
N GLN A 746 16.71 -9.19 31.68
CA GLN A 746 17.43 -9.51 32.92
C GLN A 746 17.43 -11.01 33.22
N ASN A 747 16.31 -11.68 32.95
CA ASN A 747 16.11 -13.10 33.23
C ASN A 747 16.66 -14.03 32.14
N ALA A 748 16.97 -13.50 30.96
CA ALA A 748 17.52 -14.26 29.85
C ALA A 748 19.00 -14.65 30.05
N PRO A 749 19.44 -15.84 29.58
CA PRO A 749 20.84 -16.23 29.53
C PRO A 749 21.71 -15.20 28.80
N VAL A 750 23.01 -15.11 29.16
CA VAL A 750 23.94 -14.09 28.61
C VAL A 750 24.06 -14.16 27.08
N ASP A 751 24.00 -15.37 26.51
CA ASP A 751 24.10 -15.60 25.06
C ASP A 751 22.74 -15.54 24.33
N SER A 752 21.64 -15.27 25.05
CA SER A 752 20.30 -15.24 24.47
C SER A 752 20.04 -13.92 23.73
N PRO A 753 19.39 -13.97 22.54
CA PRO A 753 18.92 -12.77 21.83
C PRO A 753 17.97 -11.88 22.67
N LEU A 754 17.33 -12.46 23.69
CA LEU A 754 16.44 -11.74 24.61
C LEU A 754 17.19 -10.77 25.53
N ARG A 755 18.51 -10.94 25.70
CA ARG A 755 19.33 -10.03 26.51
C ARG A 755 19.31 -8.59 25.95
N GLU A 756 19.11 -8.46 24.64
CA GLU A 756 18.96 -7.17 23.95
C GLU A 756 17.70 -6.39 24.39
N LEU A 757 16.74 -7.04 25.06
CA LEU A 757 15.56 -6.35 25.61
C LEU A 757 15.88 -5.45 26.81
N LEU A 758 17.04 -5.63 27.46
CA LEU A 758 17.52 -4.69 28.48
C LEU A 758 17.64 -3.26 27.95
N ASN A 759 18.03 -3.14 26.68
CA ASN A 759 18.22 -1.88 25.99
C ASN A 759 17.11 -1.61 24.97
N ALA A 760 16.03 -2.39 24.99
CA ALA A 760 14.89 -2.15 24.12
C ALA A 760 14.25 -0.81 24.46
N GLU A 761 13.82 -0.11 23.43
CA GLU A 761 13.11 1.14 23.58
C GLU A 761 11.62 0.91 23.51
N VAL A 762 10.91 1.40 24.51
CA VAL A 762 9.46 1.42 24.54
C VAL A 762 8.97 2.83 24.23
N LEU A 763 8.14 2.94 23.19
CA LEU A 763 7.46 4.16 22.77
C LEU A 763 5.95 3.95 22.91
N PRO A 764 5.21 4.79 23.67
CA PRO A 764 3.76 4.80 23.57
C PRO A 764 3.35 5.24 22.16
N ILE A 765 2.26 4.68 21.64
CA ILE A 765 1.62 5.11 20.39
C ILE A 765 0.28 5.75 20.78
N ASP A 766 0.01 6.97 20.33
CA ASP A 766 -1.20 7.73 20.72
C ASP A 766 -1.41 7.83 22.24
N PRO A 767 -0.41 8.33 22.98
CA PRO A 767 -0.53 8.47 24.41
C PRO A 767 -1.66 9.44 24.79
N GLU A 768 -2.19 9.23 25.98
CA GLU A 768 -3.06 10.17 26.66
C GLU A 768 -2.34 11.53 26.87
N LYS A 769 -3.04 12.50 27.47
CA LYS A 769 -2.51 13.87 27.65
C LYS A 769 -1.20 13.94 28.44
N ASP A 770 -0.85 12.89 29.17
CA ASP A 770 0.39 12.76 29.93
C ASP A 770 1.61 12.37 29.07
N GLY A 771 1.40 11.94 27.81
CA GLY A 771 2.47 11.57 26.88
C GLY A 771 3.17 10.24 27.21
N VAL A 772 2.68 9.47 28.19
CA VAL A 772 3.30 8.20 28.62
C VAL A 772 2.31 7.05 28.77
N THR A 773 1.03 7.35 29.00
CA THR A 773 0.00 6.34 29.15
C THR A 773 -0.58 6.03 27.79
N SER A 774 -0.58 4.77 27.38
CA SER A 774 -1.20 4.34 26.13
C SER A 774 -1.78 2.92 26.25
N TRP A 775 -2.66 2.58 25.34
CA TRP A 775 -3.13 1.22 25.08
C TRP A 775 -2.33 0.52 23.95
N ARG A 776 -1.41 1.26 23.30
CA ARG A 776 -0.51 0.76 22.26
C ARG A 776 0.93 1.14 22.55
N PHE A 777 1.85 0.21 22.30
CA PHE A 777 3.28 0.44 22.50
C PHE A 777 4.10 -0.15 21.36
N ALA A 778 5.11 0.59 20.89
CA ALA A 778 6.17 0.05 20.06
C ALA A 778 7.38 -0.29 20.91
N VAL A 779 7.82 -1.55 20.85
CA VAL A 779 9.04 -2.05 21.48
C VAL A 779 10.09 -2.27 20.40
N LYS A 780 11.15 -1.45 20.39
CA LYS A 780 12.24 -1.52 19.42
C LYS A 780 13.48 -2.14 20.05
N THR A 781 14.05 -3.15 19.40
CA THR A 781 15.29 -3.82 19.81
C THR A 781 16.19 -4.08 18.61
N ILE A 782 17.50 -4.26 18.84
CA ILE A 782 18.49 -4.52 17.79
C ILE A 782 18.61 -6.01 17.42
N SER A 783 17.96 -6.89 18.19
CA SER A 783 17.99 -8.31 17.88
C SER A 783 17.16 -8.61 16.63
N THR A 784 17.69 -9.49 15.77
CA THR A 784 17.09 -9.92 14.49
C THR A 784 16.27 -11.21 14.63
N LYS A 785 16.20 -11.79 15.84
CA LYS A 785 15.43 -13.00 16.14
C LYS A 785 14.00 -12.62 16.58
N SER A 786 13.18 -12.23 15.61
CA SER A 786 11.81 -11.72 15.83
C SER A 786 10.92 -12.67 16.62
N ASP A 787 10.97 -13.96 16.31
CA ASP A 787 9.98 -14.91 16.82
C ASP A 787 10.17 -15.14 18.32
N GLN A 788 11.43 -15.30 18.76
CA GLN A 788 11.77 -15.44 20.18
C GLN A 788 11.46 -14.16 20.98
N ILE A 789 11.69 -12.99 20.38
CA ILE A 789 11.40 -11.69 21.00
C ILE A 789 9.90 -11.50 21.15
N LEU A 790 9.16 -11.75 20.08
CA LEU A 790 7.71 -11.62 20.05
C LEU A 790 7.08 -12.52 21.11
N GLU A 791 7.44 -13.79 21.13
CA GLU A 791 6.96 -14.78 22.10
C GLU A 791 7.23 -14.32 23.54
N ALA A 792 8.49 -13.96 23.86
CA ALA A 792 8.85 -13.52 25.21
C ALA A 792 8.16 -12.21 25.65
N ILE A 793 7.96 -11.27 24.71
CA ILE A 793 7.22 -10.04 24.99
C ILE A 793 5.75 -10.37 25.22
N VAL A 794 5.12 -11.10 24.30
CA VAL A 794 3.70 -11.49 24.41
C VAL A 794 3.41 -12.18 25.74
N ASP A 795 4.28 -13.11 26.16
CA ASP A 795 4.18 -13.81 27.44
C ASP A 795 4.18 -12.85 28.64
N SER A 796 5.02 -11.81 28.61
CA SER A 796 5.11 -10.83 29.69
C SER A 796 3.92 -9.86 29.78
N PHE A 797 3.09 -9.77 28.74
CA PHE A 797 1.93 -8.86 28.67
C PHE A 797 0.58 -9.59 28.58
N THR A 798 0.56 -10.89 28.88
CA THR A 798 -0.62 -11.75 28.94
C THR A 798 -1.80 -11.15 29.73
N ASP A 799 -1.53 -10.40 30.80
CA ASP A 799 -2.53 -9.81 31.69
C ASP A 799 -3.32 -8.64 31.06
N VAL A 800 -2.68 -7.89 30.17
CA VAL A 800 -3.22 -6.67 29.54
C VAL A 800 -3.49 -6.82 28.06
N MET A 801 -2.86 -7.78 27.39
CA MET A 801 -3.14 -8.13 26.01
C MET A 801 -4.34 -9.07 25.95
N GLU A 802 -5.08 -9.01 24.85
CA GLU A 802 -6.04 -10.05 24.52
C GLU A 802 -5.25 -11.27 24.04
N GLN A 803 -4.71 -12.04 24.98
CA GLN A 803 -4.27 -13.38 24.67
C GLN A 803 -5.50 -14.25 24.52
N GLN A 804 -5.65 -14.78 23.33
CA GLN A 804 -6.59 -15.85 23.12
C GLN A 804 -5.92 -17.14 23.61
N PRO A 805 -6.29 -17.69 24.80
CA PRO A 805 -5.54 -18.79 25.41
C PRO A 805 -5.64 -20.07 24.59
N ALA A 806 -4.62 -20.92 24.63
CA ALA A 806 -4.72 -22.28 24.11
C ALA A 806 -5.95 -22.98 24.71
N LEU A 807 -6.80 -23.50 23.84
CA LEU A 807 -8.03 -24.20 24.18
C LEU A 807 -7.75 -25.70 24.17
N LYS A 808 -8.27 -26.38 25.19
CA LYS A 808 -8.35 -27.84 25.19
C LYS A 808 -9.72 -28.24 24.69
N PHE A 809 -9.78 -29.28 23.87
CA PHE A 809 -11.01 -29.89 23.42
C PHE A 809 -10.78 -31.40 23.27
N ALA A 810 -11.85 -32.19 23.31
CA ALA A 810 -11.76 -33.64 23.22
C ALA A 810 -11.06 -34.08 21.91
N GLY A 811 -9.96 -34.85 22.04
CA GLY A 811 -9.20 -35.36 20.89
C GLY A 811 -8.06 -34.47 20.38
N SER A 812 -7.77 -33.33 21.02
CA SER A 812 -6.75 -32.34 20.58
C SER A 812 -5.28 -32.78 20.65
N ALA A 813 -5.00 -34.09 20.73
CA ALA A 813 -3.65 -34.70 20.76
C ALA A 813 -3.64 -36.13 20.19
N SER A 814 -4.70 -36.50 19.46
CA SER A 814 -4.90 -37.82 18.89
C SER A 814 -4.31 -37.90 17.48
N ASP A 815 -3.78 -39.07 17.08
CA ASP A 815 -3.49 -39.30 15.66
C ASP A 815 -4.77 -39.08 14.84
N PHE A 816 -4.63 -38.61 13.59
CA PHE A 816 -5.79 -38.29 12.74
C PHE A 816 -6.77 -39.48 12.55
N ALA A 817 -6.33 -40.72 12.78
CA ALA A 817 -7.19 -41.90 12.77
C ALA A 817 -8.27 -41.88 13.87
N ASP A 818 -8.01 -41.21 14.99
CA ASP A 818 -8.88 -41.11 16.17
C ASP A 818 -9.51 -39.71 16.31
N ALA A 819 -9.30 -38.83 15.33
CA ALA A 819 -9.86 -37.48 15.33
C ALA A 819 -11.40 -37.51 15.15
N PRO A 820 -12.16 -36.62 15.83
CA PRO A 820 -13.63 -36.54 15.76
C PRO A 820 -14.10 -35.90 14.44
N VAL A 821 -13.77 -36.56 13.33
CA VAL A 821 -13.95 -36.09 11.96
C VAL A 821 -14.96 -36.97 11.25
N HIS A 822 -16.08 -36.38 10.89
CA HIS A 822 -17.25 -37.05 10.33
C HIS A 822 -17.46 -36.65 8.87
N ARG A 823 -18.04 -37.58 8.11
CA ARG A 823 -18.40 -37.39 6.70
C ARG A 823 -19.78 -36.76 6.62
N ILE A 824 -20.00 -35.88 5.64
CA ILE A 824 -21.30 -35.27 5.43
C ILE A 824 -21.99 -35.95 4.24
N PHE A 825 -22.93 -36.84 4.54
CA PHE A 825 -23.72 -37.59 3.55
C PHE A 825 -25.12 -37.02 3.35
N THR A 826 -25.70 -36.45 4.39
CA THR A 826 -27.07 -35.91 4.39
C THR A 826 -27.06 -34.43 4.77
N GLY A 827 -28.16 -33.74 4.47
CA GLY A 827 -28.30 -32.33 4.85
C GLY A 827 -28.54 -32.11 6.34
N ASP A 828 -28.84 -33.14 7.14
CA ASP A 828 -29.06 -33.00 8.58
C ASP A 828 -27.77 -33.27 9.35
N LEU A 829 -27.23 -32.24 10.02
CA LEU A 829 -25.96 -32.36 10.74
C LEU A 829 -26.00 -33.45 11.83
N GLY A 830 -27.12 -33.59 12.54
CA GLY A 830 -27.26 -34.56 13.63
C GLY A 830 -27.11 -36.01 13.15
N SER A 831 -27.72 -36.35 12.01
CA SER A 831 -27.58 -37.66 11.38
C SER A 831 -26.16 -38.00 10.89
N ASN A 832 -25.34 -36.98 10.57
CA ASN A 832 -23.95 -37.19 10.12
C ASN A 832 -22.97 -37.42 11.26
N ILE A 833 -23.18 -36.75 12.40
CA ILE A 833 -22.30 -36.85 13.58
C ILE A 833 -22.76 -37.91 14.60
N GLY A 834 -23.99 -38.43 14.44
CA GLY A 834 -24.55 -39.46 15.33
C GLY A 834 -25.15 -38.90 16.63
N GLU A 835 -25.47 -37.60 16.68
CA GLU A 835 -26.04 -36.92 17.85
C GLU A 835 -27.37 -36.23 17.53
N THR A 836 -28.34 -36.29 18.44
CA THR A 836 -29.60 -35.53 18.35
C THR A 836 -29.41 -34.10 18.82
N LEU A 837 -29.31 -33.16 17.89
CA LEU A 837 -29.18 -31.72 18.17
C LEU A 837 -30.57 -31.06 18.39
N PRO A 838 -30.72 -30.09 19.32
CA PRO A 838 -32.02 -29.48 19.67
C PRO A 838 -32.70 -28.67 18.55
N GLN A 839 -31.97 -28.34 17.49
CA GLN A 839 -32.48 -27.67 16.29
C GLN A 839 -31.77 -28.29 15.07
N GLY A 840 -32.52 -28.88 14.14
CA GLY A 840 -31.97 -29.45 12.91
C GLY A 840 -31.30 -28.38 12.06
N LYS A 841 -29.98 -28.21 12.21
CA LYS A 841 -29.19 -27.27 11.42
C LYS A 841 -28.79 -27.93 10.11
N ASN A 842 -29.33 -27.41 9.01
CA ASN A 842 -29.16 -27.97 7.67
C ASN A 842 -27.77 -27.62 7.10
N VAL A 843 -26.99 -28.65 6.76
CA VAL A 843 -25.65 -28.58 6.13
C VAL A 843 -25.65 -29.12 4.69
N GLY A 844 -26.80 -29.06 4.02
CA GLY A 844 -26.98 -29.56 2.65
C GLY A 844 -26.00 -28.98 1.63
N ASP A 845 -25.53 -27.76 1.85
CA ASP A 845 -24.56 -27.08 0.97
C ASP A 845 -23.11 -27.59 1.16
N SER A 846 -22.89 -28.47 2.15
CA SER A 846 -21.60 -29.08 2.51
C SER A 846 -21.58 -30.60 2.33
N ILE A 847 -22.56 -31.17 1.61
CA ILE A 847 -22.60 -32.60 1.30
C ILE A 847 -21.35 -33.01 0.50
N GLY A 848 -20.70 -34.07 0.96
CA GLY A 848 -19.39 -34.54 0.46
C GLY A 848 -18.19 -33.89 1.15
N GLY A 849 -18.42 -32.92 2.04
CA GLY A 849 -17.40 -32.28 2.87
C GLY A 849 -17.10 -33.03 4.16
N VAL A 850 -16.52 -32.32 5.11
CA VAL A 850 -16.07 -32.80 6.41
C VAL A 850 -16.72 -32.01 7.54
N ALA A 851 -17.14 -32.70 8.61
CA ALA A 851 -17.62 -32.11 9.85
C ALA A 851 -16.67 -32.50 10.99
N ILE A 852 -16.06 -31.49 11.63
CA ILE A 852 -15.14 -31.69 12.76
C ILE A 852 -15.87 -31.30 14.03
N VAL A 853 -16.07 -32.26 14.92
CA VAL A 853 -16.81 -32.07 16.18
C VAL A 853 -15.83 -31.63 17.27
N LEU A 854 -16.12 -30.49 17.88
CA LEU A 854 -15.37 -29.92 18.98
C LEU A 854 -16.21 -30.04 20.25
N ASN A 855 -15.81 -30.96 21.13
CA ASN A 855 -16.44 -31.17 22.43
C ASN A 855 -15.49 -30.73 23.55
N ASP A 856 -16.04 -30.33 24.70
CA ASP A 856 -15.30 -29.93 25.91
C ASP A 856 -14.30 -28.78 25.72
N ILE A 857 -14.65 -27.77 24.91
CA ILE A 857 -13.81 -26.57 24.69
C ILE A 857 -13.60 -25.84 26.03
N THR A 858 -12.35 -25.81 26.50
CA THR A 858 -11.97 -25.26 27.80
C THR A 858 -10.77 -24.30 27.66
N PRO A 859 -10.87 -23.04 28.12
CA PRO A 859 -12.07 -22.37 28.67
C PRO A 859 -13.16 -22.08 27.61
N PRO A 860 -14.44 -21.87 28.01
CA PRO A 860 -15.52 -21.54 27.08
C PRO A 860 -15.28 -20.19 26.39
N ILE A 861 -15.55 -20.11 25.09
CA ILE A 861 -15.29 -18.89 24.28
C ILE A 861 -16.51 -18.46 23.45
N PRO A 862 -16.66 -17.17 23.08
CA PRO A 862 -17.71 -16.72 22.17
C PRO A 862 -17.56 -17.28 20.74
N LEU A 863 -18.67 -17.37 20.00
CA LEU A 863 -18.66 -17.88 18.61
C LEU A 863 -17.77 -17.05 17.70
N ALA A 864 -17.81 -15.73 17.86
CA ALA A 864 -16.99 -14.80 17.09
C ALA A 864 -15.51 -15.06 17.32
N THR A 865 -15.09 -15.36 18.56
CA THR A 865 -13.70 -15.68 18.89
C THR A 865 -13.27 -17.00 18.25
N LEU A 866 -14.10 -18.04 18.29
CA LEU A 866 -13.81 -19.33 17.64
C LEU A 866 -13.66 -19.16 16.13
N GLN A 867 -14.55 -18.37 15.51
CA GLN A 867 -14.48 -18.03 14.09
C GLN A 867 -13.21 -17.26 13.75
N SER A 868 -12.90 -16.19 14.49
CA SER A 868 -11.70 -15.38 14.27
C SER A 868 -10.41 -16.20 14.42
N ARG A 869 -10.32 -17.16 15.35
CA ARG A 869 -9.14 -18.04 15.48
C ARG A 869 -8.93 -18.95 14.29
N LEU A 870 -10.00 -19.60 13.87
CA LEU A 870 -9.99 -20.50 12.72
C LEU A 870 -9.67 -19.72 11.44
N GLU A 871 -10.11 -18.47 11.32
CA GLU A 871 -9.79 -17.59 10.21
C GLU A 871 -8.34 -17.08 10.26
N ALA A 872 -7.86 -16.64 11.41
CA ALA A 872 -6.48 -16.17 11.59
C ALA A 872 -5.46 -17.28 11.32
N THR A 873 -5.69 -18.49 11.84
CA THR A 873 -4.81 -19.66 11.60
C THR A 873 -4.83 -20.07 10.14
N ARG A 874 -5.99 -19.99 9.49
CA ARG A 874 -6.11 -20.27 8.07
C ARG A 874 -5.38 -19.25 7.20
N GLY A 875 -5.27 -18.02 7.69
CA GLY A 875 -4.46 -16.96 7.09
C GLY A 875 -2.95 -17.14 7.30
N SER A 876 -2.51 -18.11 8.11
CA SER A 876 -1.09 -18.38 8.30
C SER A 876 -0.47 -19.04 7.05
N PRO A 877 0.85 -18.88 6.82
CA PRO A 877 1.55 -19.52 5.70
C PRO A 877 1.33 -21.04 5.64
N ASP A 878 1.18 -21.68 6.80
CA ASP A 878 1.08 -23.12 6.94
C ASP A 878 -0.29 -23.70 6.56
N PHE A 879 -1.34 -22.89 6.42
CA PHE A 879 -2.71 -23.33 6.09
C PHE A 879 -3.37 -22.57 4.93
N ALA A 880 -2.57 -21.76 4.24
CA ALA A 880 -2.95 -20.93 3.09
C ALA A 880 -3.69 -21.69 1.98
N ASP A 881 -3.36 -22.96 1.76
CA ASP A 881 -3.99 -23.84 0.77
C ASP A 881 -5.49 -24.10 1.03
N THR A 882 -5.96 -23.85 2.25
CA THR A 882 -7.32 -24.13 2.69
C THR A 882 -8.25 -22.90 2.67
N LEU A 883 -7.73 -21.71 2.34
CA LEU A 883 -8.45 -20.43 2.40
C LEU A 883 -9.70 -20.37 1.51
N SER A 884 -9.67 -21.05 0.36
CA SER A 884 -10.72 -21.05 -0.65
C SER A 884 -11.91 -21.97 -0.34
N ARG A 885 -11.81 -22.81 0.71
CA ARG A 885 -12.82 -23.82 1.05
C ARG A 885 -14.06 -23.18 1.69
N LYS A 886 -15.23 -23.69 1.31
CA LYS A 886 -16.51 -23.31 1.93
C LYS A 886 -16.50 -23.81 3.37
N ARG A 887 -16.90 -22.97 4.32
CA ARG A 887 -16.82 -23.30 5.74
C ARG A 887 -17.94 -22.67 6.54
N ALA A 888 -18.35 -23.34 7.60
CA ALA A 888 -19.30 -22.84 8.57
C ALA A 888 -18.91 -23.36 9.96
N VAL A 889 -18.99 -22.50 10.98
CA VAL A 889 -18.84 -22.90 12.38
C VAL A 889 -20.22 -22.90 13.00
N ILE A 890 -20.65 -24.05 13.49
CA ILE A 890 -21.99 -24.28 14.01
C ILE A 890 -21.89 -24.48 15.52
N ALA A 891 -22.45 -23.54 16.28
CA ALA A 891 -22.62 -23.68 17.73
C ALA A 891 -23.58 -24.84 18.06
N THR A 892 -23.14 -25.78 18.91
CA THR A 892 -23.96 -26.86 19.47
C THR A 892 -24.27 -26.66 20.95
N SER A 893 -23.55 -25.78 21.64
CA SER A 893 -23.89 -25.35 23.01
C SER A 893 -25.14 -24.45 23.06
N PRO A 894 -25.90 -24.43 24.18
CA PRO A 894 -27.07 -23.57 24.34
C PRO A 894 -26.75 -22.08 24.39
N ASP A 895 -25.57 -21.71 24.89
CA ASP A 895 -25.08 -20.34 24.96
C ASP A 895 -24.00 -20.10 23.89
N VAL A 896 -24.22 -19.08 23.04
CA VAL A 896 -23.35 -18.71 21.91
C VAL A 896 -22.25 -17.72 22.36
N SER A 897 -22.40 -17.12 23.54
CA SER A 897 -21.41 -16.24 24.16
C SER A 897 -20.36 -16.98 24.99
N ALA A 898 -20.64 -18.24 25.35
CA ALA A 898 -19.75 -19.13 26.10
C ALA A 898 -19.84 -20.57 25.57
N LEU A 899 -19.24 -20.84 24.41
CA LEU A 899 -19.27 -22.17 23.78
C LEU A 899 -18.39 -23.18 24.50
N THR A 900 -18.99 -24.33 24.78
CA THR A 900 -18.31 -25.55 25.22
C THR A 900 -18.28 -26.63 24.14
N SER A 901 -19.15 -26.54 23.13
CA SER A 901 -19.14 -27.43 21.98
C SER A 901 -19.54 -26.72 20.68
N ALA A 902 -18.89 -27.11 19.59
CA ALA A 902 -19.15 -26.58 18.25
C ALA A 902 -18.82 -27.61 17.18
N VAL A 903 -19.35 -27.44 15.98
CA VAL A 903 -18.99 -28.25 14.81
C VAL A 903 -18.46 -27.35 13.72
N VAL A 904 -17.25 -27.64 13.24
CA VAL A 904 -16.64 -26.96 12.10
C VAL A 904 -16.93 -27.77 10.85
N VAL A 905 -17.73 -27.20 9.96
CA VAL A 905 -18.12 -27.82 8.70
C VAL A 905 -17.31 -27.19 7.58
N VAL A 906 -16.65 -28.02 6.77
CA VAL A 906 -15.85 -27.57 5.63
C VAL A 906 -16.18 -28.39 4.40
N ALA A 907 -16.37 -27.72 3.27
CA ALA A 907 -16.61 -28.35 1.99
C ALA A 907 -15.70 -27.76 0.92
N ASP A 908 -15.21 -28.63 0.04
CA ASP A 908 -14.42 -28.27 -1.13
C ASP A 908 -15.04 -28.98 -2.34
N GLU A 909 -15.36 -28.21 -3.37
CA GLU A 909 -16.03 -28.74 -4.56
C GLU A 909 -15.12 -29.69 -5.35
N ASN A 910 -13.80 -29.60 -5.18
CA ASN A 910 -12.80 -30.42 -5.86
C ASN A 910 -12.34 -31.63 -5.04
N LEU A 911 -12.71 -31.70 -3.76
CA LEU A 911 -12.29 -32.74 -2.82
C LEU A 911 -13.51 -33.29 -2.08
N LYS A 912 -14.46 -33.92 -2.80
CA LYS A 912 -15.63 -34.56 -2.17
C LYS A 912 -15.32 -36.00 -1.79
N VAL A 913 -15.92 -36.47 -0.70
CA VAL A 913 -15.75 -37.85 -0.21
C VAL A 913 -16.19 -38.90 -1.24
N PHE A 914 -17.16 -38.56 -2.09
CA PHE A 914 -17.72 -39.45 -3.11
C PHE A 914 -16.80 -39.63 -4.33
N ASP A 915 -15.90 -38.66 -4.57
CA ASP A 915 -15.05 -38.66 -5.77
C ASP A 915 -13.77 -39.47 -5.54
N ASN A 916 -13.12 -39.26 -4.39
CA ASN A 916 -11.92 -40.00 -4.00
C ASN A 916 -11.72 -39.91 -2.48
N GLU A 917 -12.04 -41.00 -1.78
CA GLU A 917 -12.02 -41.06 -0.31
C GLU A 917 -10.61 -40.87 0.28
N GLU A 918 -9.57 -41.38 -0.37
CA GLU A 918 -8.18 -41.27 0.09
C GLU A 918 -7.67 -39.83 -0.01
N LYS A 919 -7.96 -39.14 -1.14
CA LYS A 919 -7.66 -37.71 -1.29
C LYS A 919 -8.50 -36.82 -0.40
N TRP A 920 -9.79 -37.13 -0.23
CA TRP A 920 -10.65 -36.43 0.72
C TRP A 920 -10.06 -36.55 2.13
N LYS A 921 -9.62 -37.75 2.52
CA LYS A 921 -9.03 -38.04 3.82
C LYS A 921 -7.72 -37.27 4.03
N ASP A 922 -6.81 -37.29 3.07
CA ASP A 922 -5.49 -36.66 3.21
C ASP A 922 -5.51 -35.14 3.01
N GLN A 923 -6.22 -34.67 1.97
CA GLN A 923 -6.14 -33.28 1.50
C GLN A 923 -7.23 -32.39 2.07
N LEU A 924 -8.43 -32.92 2.39
CA LEU A 924 -9.50 -32.15 3.01
C LEU A 924 -9.56 -32.44 4.52
N ALA A 925 -9.98 -33.63 4.93
CA ALA A 925 -10.27 -33.96 6.32
C ALA A 925 -9.04 -33.86 7.23
N GLY A 926 -7.90 -34.45 6.83
CA GLY A 926 -6.65 -34.40 7.60
C GLY A 926 -6.04 -33.01 7.65
N ARG A 927 -6.16 -32.25 6.55
CA ARG A 927 -5.64 -30.88 6.48
C ARG A 927 -6.47 -29.91 7.33
N GLU A 928 -7.80 -30.02 7.29
CA GLU A 928 -8.70 -29.22 8.11
C GLU A 928 -8.59 -29.57 9.60
N TRP A 929 -8.39 -30.85 9.93
CA TRP A 929 -8.13 -31.27 11.30
C TRP A 929 -6.89 -30.59 11.88
N LYS A 930 -5.77 -30.61 11.17
CA LYS A 930 -4.53 -29.93 11.59
C LYS A 930 -4.70 -28.42 11.76
N LEU A 931 -5.51 -27.80 10.92
CA LEU A 931 -5.82 -26.37 11.02
C LEU A 931 -6.62 -26.07 12.28
N VAL A 932 -7.68 -26.85 12.53
CA VAL A 932 -8.54 -26.69 13.69
C VAL A 932 -7.75 -26.94 14.97
N GLU A 933 -6.89 -27.96 14.97
CA GLU A 933 -5.96 -28.27 16.06
C GLU A 933 -5.02 -27.08 16.32
N ALA A 934 -4.31 -26.58 15.31
CA ALA A 934 -3.43 -25.41 15.44
C ALA A 934 -4.21 -24.17 15.95
N ALA A 935 -5.38 -23.89 15.39
CA ALA A 935 -6.18 -22.72 15.74
C ALA A 935 -6.69 -22.71 17.18
N LEU A 936 -6.98 -23.89 17.72
CA LEU A 936 -7.52 -24.04 19.05
C LEU A 936 -6.40 -24.22 20.07
N THR A 937 -5.38 -25.02 19.77
CA THR A 937 -4.32 -25.40 20.73
C THR A 937 -3.17 -24.41 20.80
N GLU A 938 -2.98 -23.55 19.79
CA GLU A 938 -2.01 -22.46 19.83
C GLU A 938 -2.64 -21.18 20.42
N ALA A 939 -1.83 -20.40 21.14
CA ALA A 939 -2.23 -19.08 21.61
C ALA A 939 -2.08 -18.05 20.48
N GLN A 940 -3.07 -17.16 20.31
CA GLN A 940 -3.01 -16.09 19.30
C GLN A 940 -2.96 -14.71 19.94
N THR A 941 -2.20 -13.78 19.34
CA THR A 941 -2.05 -12.41 19.83
C THR A 941 -2.12 -11.34 18.73
N PRO A 942 -2.78 -10.19 18.98
CA PRO A 942 -2.87 -9.05 18.06
C PRO A 942 -1.59 -8.18 18.07
N ALA A 943 -0.41 -8.80 18.04
CA ALA A 943 0.87 -8.07 17.96
C ALA A 943 1.40 -8.09 16.53
N SER A 944 1.95 -6.97 16.05
CA SER A 944 2.61 -6.89 14.74
C SER A 944 4.10 -6.70 14.89
N VAL A 945 4.88 -7.21 13.93
CA VAL A 945 6.34 -7.18 13.96
C VAL A 945 6.89 -6.59 12.67
N VAL A 946 7.81 -5.64 12.80
CA VAL A 946 8.57 -5.05 11.69
C VAL A 946 10.05 -5.41 11.86
N ILE A 947 10.66 -5.98 10.83
CA ILE A 947 12.05 -6.44 10.85
C ILE A 947 12.88 -5.62 9.87
N PHE A 948 13.95 -5.03 10.38
CA PHE A 948 14.98 -4.34 9.61
C PHE A 948 16.24 -5.20 9.58
N SER A 949 16.63 -5.69 8.40
CA SER A 949 17.85 -6.47 8.27
C SER A 949 19.09 -5.56 8.35
N PRO A 950 20.23 -6.03 8.92
CA PRO A 950 21.46 -5.25 8.99
C PRO A 950 21.95 -4.75 7.61
N ALA A 951 21.76 -5.55 6.56
CA ALA A 951 22.17 -5.19 5.20
C ALA A 951 21.29 -4.10 4.57
N ILE A 952 20.02 -3.95 5.00
CA ILE A 952 19.18 -2.80 4.62
C ILE A 952 19.65 -1.57 5.38
N ALA A 953 19.87 -1.72 6.68
CA ALA A 953 20.29 -0.64 7.54
C ALA A 953 21.62 0.01 7.13
N GLU A 954 22.61 -0.80 6.73
CA GLU A 954 23.88 -0.31 6.20
C GLU A 954 23.68 0.50 4.90
N SER A 955 22.80 0.03 4.01
CA SER A 955 22.50 0.72 2.74
C SER A 955 21.83 2.06 2.97
N PHE A 956 20.87 2.14 3.89
CA PHE A 956 20.18 3.37 4.26
C PHE A 956 21.15 4.37 4.89
N ARG A 957 22.04 3.91 5.79
CA ARG A 957 23.08 4.75 6.38
C ARG A 957 24.00 5.33 5.29
N ALA A 958 24.43 4.50 4.35
CA ALA A 958 25.26 4.95 3.24
C ALA A 958 24.55 5.99 2.36
N GLN A 959 23.28 5.75 2.01
CA GLN A 959 22.45 6.69 1.25
C GLN A 959 22.29 8.03 1.98
N ALA A 960 22.04 8.01 3.29
CA ALA A 960 21.92 9.23 4.10
C ALA A 960 23.22 10.05 4.13
N ILE A 961 24.38 9.38 4.26
CA ILE A 961 25.69 10.02 4.22
C ILE A 961 25.94 10.64 2.84
N VAL A 962 25.65 9.90 1.76
CA VAL A 962 25.81 10.39 0.38
C VAL A 962 24.89 11.58 0.12
N ALA A 963 23.62 11.50 0.50
CA ALA A 963 22.65 12.59 0.35
C ALA A 963 23.13 13.87 1.08
N THR A 964 23.61 13.71 2.31
CA THR A 964 24.07 14.83 3.14
C THR A 964 25.32 15.48 2.58
N THR A 965 26.35 14.67 2.28
CA THR A 965 27.62 15.15 1.74
C THR A 965 27.44 15.79 0.36
N LEU A 966 26.66 15.19 -0.51
CA LEU A 966 26.35 15.73 -1.83
C LEU A 966 25.57 17.05 -1.75
N SER A 967 24.56 17.13 -0.87
CA SER A 967 23.79 18.36 -0.66
C SER A 967 24.69 19.50 -0.19
N PHE A 968 25.53 19.26 0.83
CA PHE A 968 26.44 20.28 1.35
C PHE A 968 27.48 20.70 0.31
N ALA A 969 27.99 19.76 -0.48
CA ALA A 969 28.93 20.07 -1.56
C ALA A 969 28.27 20.96 -2.63
N LEU A 970 27.08 20.59 -3.13
CA LEU A 970 26.37 21.35 -4.16
C LEU A 970 25.95 22.73 -3.65
N ILE A 971 25.49 22.83 -2.40
CA ILE A 971 25.19 24.09 -1.73
C ILE A 971 26.45 24.96 -1.64
N SER A 972 27.58 24.40 -1.20
CA SER A 972 28.85 25.14 -1.09
C SER A 972 29.32 25.67 -2.45
N ILE A 973 29.23 24.83 -3.48
CA ILE A 973 29.52 25.19 -4.88
C ILE A 973 28.62 26.34 -5.33
N TYR A 974 27.31 26.25 -5.07
CA TYR A 974 26.36 27.30 -5.42
C TYR A 974 26.68 28.63 -4.74
N ILE A 975 26.93 28.63 -3.42
CA ILE A 975 27.29 29.85 -2.67
C ILE A 975 28.60 30.44 -3.21
N TRP A 976 29.59 29.61 -3.54
CA TRP A 976 30.84 30.06 -4.14
C TRP A 976 30.63 30.76 -5.49
N PHE A 977 29.85 30.17 -6.40
CA PHE A 977 29.48 30.82 -7.66
C PHE A 977 28.68 32.11 -7.44
N ARG A 978 27.76 32.12 -6.48
CA ARG A 978 26.84 33.24 -6.23
C ARG A 978 27.54 34.47 -5.65
N PHE A 979 28.47 34.29 -4.72
CA PHE A 979 29.14 35.41 -4.04
C PHE A 979 30.51 35.76 -4.62
N LYS A 980 31.09 34.90 -5.48
CA LYS A 980 32.42 35.09 -6.08
C LYS A 980 33.51 35.42 -5.04
N SER A 981 33.34 34.95 -3.80
CA SER A 981 34.19 35.26 -2.67
C SER A 981 34.26 34.07 -1.73
N MET A 982 35.46 33.53 -1.54
CA MET A 982 35.68 32.36 -0.69
C MET A 982 35.30 32.63 0.77
N ARG A 983 35.47 33.86 1.25
CA ARG A 983 35.14 34.24 2.64
C ARG A 983 33.64 34.10 2.94
N PHE A 984 32.78 34.50 2.00
CA PHE A 984 31.32 34.39 2.15
C PHE A 984 30.90 32.92 2.15
N SER A 985 31.48 32.12 1.24
CA SER A 985 31.21 30.68 1.16
C SER A 985 31.62 29.92 2.42
N VAL A 986 32.81 30.20 2.96
CA VAL A 986 33.28 29.55 4.20
C VAL A 986 32.44 29.99 5.41
N ALA A 987 32.08 31.28 5.51
CA ALA A 987 31.22 31.76 6.59
C ALA A 987 29.84 31.09 6.58
N ALA A 988 29.23 30.94 5.39
CA ALA A 988 27.95 30.26 5.23
C ALA A 988 28.06 28.76 5.55
N LEU A 989 29.13 28.10 5.10
CA LEU A 989 29.36 26.68 5.39
C LEU A 989 29.58 26.40 6.89
N ILE A 990 30.32 27.27 7.59
CA ILE A 990 30.52 27.13 9.04
C ILE A 990 29.20 27.28 9.79
N ALA A 991 28.38 28.26 9.42
CA ALA A 991 27.05 28.44 10.02
C ALA A 991 26.14 27.23 9.72
N LEU A 992 26.16 26.73 8.49
CA LEU A 992 25.39 25.54 8.10
C LEU A 992 25.75 24.31 8.93
N VAL A 993 27.05 24.02 9.06
CA VAL A 993 27.54 22.89 9.86
C VAL A 993 27.20 23.07 11.33
N HIS A 994 27.37 24.29 11.86
CA HIS A 994 26.97 24.62 13.22
C HIS A 994 25.49 24.30 13.45
N ASP A 995 24.59 24.75 12.57
CA ASP A 995 23.15 24.60 12.78
C ASP A 995 22.72 23.14 12.77
N VAL A 996 23.24 22.35 11.83
CA VAL A 996 22.95 20.91 11.76
C VAL A 996 23.50 20.18 12.98
N VAL A 997 24.72 20.50 13.43
CA VAL A 997 25.29 19.91 14.66
C VAL A 997 24.45 20.27 15.88
N VAL A 998 24.00 21.52 16.02
CA VAL A 998 23.16 21.96 17.14
C VAL A 998 21.82 21.22 17.14
N VAL A 999 21.17 21.04 15.98
CA VAL A 999 19.91 20.28 15.90
C VAL A 999 20.12 18.82 16.32
N VAL A 1000 21.15 18.16 15.79
CA VAL A 1000 21.52 16.79 16.19
C VAL A 1000 21.82 16.71 17.69
N SER A 1001 22.46 17.73 18.24
CA SER A 1001 22.74 17.83 19.67
C SER A 1001 21.48 18.00 20.51
N CYS A 1002 20.49 18.75 20.03
CA CYS A 1002 19.20 18.89 20.69
C CYS A 1002 18.39 17.59 20.66
N LEU A 1003 18.49 16.79 19.59
CA LEU A 1003 17.91 15.45 19.52
C LEU A 1003 18.59 14.51 20.53
N ALA A 1004 19.92 14.52 20.59
CA ALA A 1004 20.65 13.77 21.61
C ALA A 1004 20.23 14.21 23.02
N LEU A 1005 20.14 15.52 23.26
CA LEU A 1005 19.72 16.06 24.55
C LEU A 1005 18.29 15.65 24.91
N SER A 1006 17.34 15.60 23.96
CA SER A 1006 15.97 15.16 24.24
C SER A 1006 15.94 13.72 24.74
N GLN A 1007 16.77 12.83 24.17
CA GLN A 1007 16.92 11.47 24.66
C GLN A 1007 17.49 11.42 26.09
N VAL A 1008 18.54 12.20 26.40
CA VAL A 1008 19.12 12.23 27.75
C VAL A 1008 18.11 12.73 28.78
N LEU A 1009 17.42 13.83 28.47
CA LEU A 1009 16.43 14.42 29.36
C LEU A 1009 15.25 13.48 29.60
N TYR A 1010 14.87 12.69 28.59
CA TYR A 1010 13.79 11.73 28.71
C TYR A 1010 14.20 10.44 29.45
N ARG A 1011 15.48 10.02 29.37
CA ARG A 1011 15.99 8.82 30.08
C ARG A 1011 16.19 9.06 31.57
N HIS A 1012 16.42 10.30 32.01
CA HIS A 1012 16.74 10.58 33.41
C HIS A 1012 15.47 10.91 34.21
N SER A 1013 15.17 10.10 35.23
CA SER A 1013 13.92 10.18 36.01
C SER A 1013 13.67 11.54 36.67
N SER A 1014 14.72 12.34 36.93
CA SER A 1014 14.57 13.68 37.50
C SER A 1014 14.16 14.74 36.49
N THR A 1015 14.36 14.51 35.19
CA THR A 1015 14.07 15.46 34.10
C THR A 1015 12.90 15.03 33.22
N GLU A 1016 12.41 13.80 33.39
CA GLU A 1016 11.27 13.23 32.66
C GLU A 1016 10.00 14.10 32.72
N PRO A 1017 9.56 14.66 33.87
CA PRO A 1017 8.36 15.51 33.91
C PRO A 1017 8.50 16.80 33.09
N ILE A 1018 9.72 17.36 33.05
CA ILE A 1018 10.01 18.56 32.27
C ILE A 1018 9.99 18.22 30.77
N ALA A 1019 10.62 17.09 30.39
CA ALA A 1019 10.62 16.61 29.02
C ALA A 1019 9.20 16.38 28.50
N GLN A 1020 8.35 15.73 29.29
CA GLN A 1020 6.93 15.49 28.96
C GLN A 1020 6.15 16.80 28.80
N SER A 1021 6.34 17.78 29.69
CA SER A 1021 5.65 19.07 29.60
C SER A 1021 5.97 19.85 28.33
N LEU A 1022 7.18 19.63 27.77
CA LEU A 1022 7.64 20.21 26.52
C LEU A 1022 7.29 19.35 25.29
N GLY A 1023 6.65 18.19 25.48
CA GLY A 1023 6.36 17.23 24.43
C GLY A 1023 7.60 16.54 23.85
N LEU A 1024 8.73 16.55 24.57
CA LEU A 1024 9.96 15.91 24.14
C LEU A 1024 9.80 14.39 24.29
N LEU A 1025 10.03 13.68 23.19
CA LEU A 1025 10.11 12.22 23.14
C LEU A 1025 11.58 11.81 22.96
N PRO A 1026 11.93 10.54 23.18
CA PRO A 1026 13.27 10.02 22.89
C PRO A 1026 13.48 9.92 21.36
N PHE A 1027 13.57 11.07 20.70
CA PHE A 1027 13.70 11.17 19.25
C PHE A 1027 14.97 10.47 18.77
N ARG A 1028 14.82 9.56 17.81
CA ARG A 1028 15.94 8.94 17.10
C ARG A 1028 16.09 9.53 15.72
N ILE A 1029 17.28 9.36 15.16
CA ILE A 1029 17.53 9.66 13.76
C ILE A 1029 17.07 8.46 12.94
N ASP A 1030 15.92 8.62 12.29
CA ASP A 1030 15.35 7.77 11.25
C ASP A 1030 15.56 8.42 9.86
N LEU A 1031 15.08 7.78 8.80
CA LEU A 1031 15.20 8.32 7.44
C LEU A 1031 14.51 9.69 7.29
N ASN A 1032 13.38 9.87 7.95
CA ASN A 1032 12.61 11.10 7.93
C ASN A 1032 13.37 12.27 8.59
N MET A 1033 14.12 11.98 9.66
CA MET A 1033 14.97 12.95 10.34
C MET A 1033 16.09 13.46 9.42
N ILE A 1034 16.67 12.61 8.58
CA ILE A 1034 17.68 13.04 7.59
C ILE A 1034 17.07 14.06 6.61
N ALA A 1035 15.83 13.83 6.15
CA ALA A 1035 15.13 14.79 5.31
C ALA A 1035 14.87 16.12 6.04
N ALA A 1036 14.52 16.08 7.34
CA ALA A 1036 14.39 17.29 8.17
C ALA A 1036 15.70 18.07 8.28
N LEU A 1037 16.82 17.39 8.58
CA LEU A 1037 18.14 18.01 8.72
C LEU A 1037 18.59 18.68 7.43
N LEU A 1038 18.38 18.05 6.27
CA LEU A 1038 18.72 18.65 4.98
C LEU A 1038 17.78 19.80 4.60
N THR A 1039 16.52 19.73 5.02
CA THR A 1039 15.57 20.83 4.87
C THR A 1039 15.97 22.05 5.70
N ILE A 1040 16.41 21.84 6.93
CA ILE A 1040 16.97 22.90 7.80
C ILE A 1040 18.20 23.51 7.15
N ALA A 1041 19.07 22.69 6.55
CA ALA A 1041 20.25 23.19 5.85
C ALA A 1041 19.89 24.16 4.72
N GLY A 1042 18.86 23.84 3.93
CA GLY A 1042 18.33 24.74 2.90
C GLY A 1042 17.77 26.04 3.48
N TYR A 1043 16.98 25.94 4.57
CA TYR A 1043 16.35 27.09 5.21
C TYR A 1043 17.34 28.02 5.92
N SER A 1044 18.24 27.49 6.75
CA SER A 1044 19.26 28.28 7.48
C SER A 1044 20.05 29.19 6.52
N LEU A 1045 20.33 28.68 5.32
CA LEU A 1045 21.03 29.44 4.29
C LEU A 1045 20.21 30.57 3.69
N ASN A 1046 18.89 30.50 3.70
CA ASN A 1046 18.04 31.56 3.17
C ASN A 1046 18.32 32.90 3.88
N ASP A 1047 18.27 32.91 5.22
CA ASP A 1047 18.57 34.10 6.01
C ASP A 1047 20.04 34.53 5.89
N THR A 1048 20.97 33.57 5.88
CA THR A 1048 22.39 33.84 5.67
C THR A 1048 22.64 34.52 4.33
N ILE A 1049 22.03 34.04 3.23
CA ILE A 1049 22.16 34.61 1.89
C ILE A 1049 21.59 36.02 1.85
N VAL A 1050 20.43 36.25 2.47
CA VAL A 1050 19.80 37.58 2.54
C VAL A 1050 20.70 38.60 3.26
N ILE A 1051 21.26 38.23 4.42
CA ILE A 1051 22.17 39.11 5.17
C ILE A 1051 23.44 39.35 4.35
N MET A 1052 24.02 38.31 3.76
CA MET A 1052 25.22 38.41 2.93
C MET A 1052 25.02 39.27 1.68
N ASP A 1053 23.86 39.17 1.03
CA ASP A 1053 23.51 39.99 -0.13
C ASP A 1053 23.36 41.46 0.29
N ARG A 1054 22.80 41.74 1.48
CA ARG A 1054 22.78 43.10 2.04
C ARG A 1054 24.16 43.64 2.40
N ILE A 1055 25.04 42.81 2.97
CA ILE A 1055 26.45 43.18 3.21
C ILE A 1055 27.10 43.55 1.88
N ARG A 1056 26.85 42.76 0.81
CA ARG A 1056 27.38 43.03 -0.53
C ARG A 1056 26.80 44.31 -1.15
N GLU A 1057 25.49 44.55 -1.02
CA GLU A 1057 24.84 45.79 -1.47
C GLU A 1057 25.45 47.02 -0.77
N THR A 1058 25.65 46.93 0.55
CA THR A 1058 26.23 48.01 1.38
C THR A 1058 27.70 48.24 1.06
N LYS A 1059 28.45 47.16 0.80
CA LYS A 1059 29.86 47.19 0.39
C LYS A 1059 30.05 47.86 -0.98
N GLY A 1060 29.09 47.70 -1.89
CA GLY A 1060 29.13 48.29 -3.23
C GLY A 1060 30.37 47.89 -4.02
N LYS A 1061 31.18 48.88 -4.44
CA LYS A 1061 32.45 48.68 -5.16
C LYS A 1061 33.66 48.45 -4.26
N SER A 1062 33.50 48.53 -2.94
CA SER A 1062 34.61 48.35 -2.00
C SER A 1062 35.16 46.93 -2.10
N ALA A 1063 36.48 46.73 -1.96
CA ALA A 1063 37.08 45.40 -2.06
C ALA A 1063 36.75 44.49 -0.87
N GLU A 1064 36.51 45.07 0.31
CA GLU A 1064 36.28 44.35 1.57
C GLU A 1064 35.08 44.91 2.35
N ALA A 1065 34.51 44.11 3.25
CA ALA A 1065 33.40 44.50 4.11
C ALA A 1065 33.95 45.01 5.45
N ASP A 1066 33.70 46.28 5.74
CA ASP A 1066 34.16 46.95 6.95
C ASP A 1066 33.19 46.79 8.13
N TYR A 1067 33.64 47.09 9.35
CA TYR A 1067 32.91 46.91 10.60
C TYR A 1067 31.51 47.53 10.56
N ASP A 1068 31.43 48.82 10.20
CA ASP A 1068 30.17 49.56 10.18
C ASP A 1068 29.22 49.07 9.08
N MET A 1069 29.77 48.58 7.95
CA MET A 1069 28.97 48.06 6.85
C MET A 1069 28.22 46.80 7.24
N ILE A 1070 28.89 45.88 7.95
CA ILE A 1070 28.28 44.63 8.38
C ILE A 1070 27.20 44.90 9.45
N ASN A 1071 27.50 45.71 10.47
CA ASN A 1071 26.50 46.08 11.48
C ASN A 1071 25.28 46.79 10.86
N THR A 1072 25.50 47.70 9.92
CA THR A 1072 24.40 48.38 9.22
C THR A 1072 23.56 47.40 8.40
N ALA A 1073 24.22 46.47 7.69
CA ALA A 1073 23.54 45.45 6.91
C ALA A 1073 22.64 44.55 7.79
N VAL A 1074 23.19 44.04 8.89
CA VAL A 1074 22.47 43.17 9.84
C VAL A 1074 21.27 43.87 10.47
N ASN A 1075 21.44 45.10 10.96
CA ASN A 1075 20.33 45.86 11.56
C ASN A 1075 19.23 46.18 10.55
N HIS A 1076 19.56 46.42 9.28
CA HIS A 1076 18.57 46.65 8.22
C HIS A 1076 17.81 45.39 7.81
N THR A 1077 18.40 44.20 7.96
CA THR A 1077 17.74 42.92 7.61
C THR A 1077 17.00 42.27 8.77
N LEU A 1078 17.24 42.70 10.01
CA LEU A 1078 16.68 42.06 11.21
C LEU A 1078 15.14 42.00 11.20
N SER A 1079 14.46 43.10 10.84
CA SER A 1079 12.99 43.14 10.71
C SER A 1079 12.48 42.01 9.82
N ARG A 1080 13.11 41.85 8.65
CA ARG A 1080 12.79 40.81 7.68
C ARG A 1080 13.04 39.42 8.28
N THR A 1081 14.26 39.14 8.74
CA THR A 1081 14.65 37.84 9.32
C THR A 1081 13.71 37.41 10.46
N VAL A 1082 13.30 38.34 11.33
CA VAL A 1082 12.40 38.03 12.44
C VAL A 1082 10.98 37.67 11.95
N ILE A 1083 10.47 38.36 10.92
CA ILE A 1083 9.13 38.10 10.39
C ILE A 1083 9.10 36.79 9.59
N THR A 1084 10.13 36.55 8.78
CA THR A 1084 10.25 35.36 7.91
C THR A 1084 10.48 34.11 8.75
N GLY A 1085 11.41 34.19 9.71
CA GLY A 1085 11.61 33.16 10.72
C GLY A 1085 10.36 32.93 11.57
N GLY A 1086 9.72 33.99 12.07
CA GLY A 1086 8.55 33.89 12.95
C GLY A 1086 7.33 33.24 12.30
N THR A 1087 7.01 33.59 11.05
CA THR A 1087 5.87 32.99 10.31
C THR A 1087 6.09 31.52 9.99
N THR A 1088 7.31 31.15 9.61
CA THR A 1088 7.69 29.74 9.42
C THR A 1088 7.66 28.99 10.75
N LEU A 1089 8.07 29.65 11.85
CA LEU A 1089 8.09 29.08 13.19
C LEU A 1089 6.68 28.78 13.70
N PHE A 1090 5.71 29.66 13.47
CA PHE A 1090 4.31 29.38 13.82
C PHE A 1090 3.78 28.12 13.12
N SER A 1091 4.19 27.90 11.87
CA SER A 1091 3.80 26.69 11.12
C SER A 1091 4.46 25.43 11.69
N CYS A 1092 5.75 25.51 12.03
CA CYS A 1092 6.47 24.40 12.66
C CYS A 1092 5.94 24.07 14.06
N ILE A 1093 5.58 25.09 14.86
CA ILE A 1093 4.98 24.91 16.18
C ILE A 1093 3.58 24.28 16.05
N ALA A 1094 2.75 24.75 15.11
CA ALA A 1094 1.45 24.14 14.86
C ALA A 1094 1.59 22.66 14.50
N LEU A 1095 2.58 22.31 13.67
CA LEU A 1095 2.89 20.93 13.33
C LEU A 1095 3.41 20.14 14.55
N TYR A 1096 4.26 20.72 15.38
CA TYR A 1096 4.81 20.05 16.58
C TYR A 1096 3.71 19.73 17.61
N VAL A 1097 2.76 20.64 17.80
CA VAL A 1097 1.68 20.50 18.78
C VAL A 1097 0.54 19.62 18.25
N LEU A 1098 0.16 19.76 16.97
CA LEU A 1098 -1.07 19.14 16.41
C LEU A 1098 -0.80 18.00 15.43
N GLY A 1099 0.43 17.83 14.93
CA GLY A 1099 0.78 16.90 13.85
C GLY A 1099 0.83 15.42 14.21
N GLY A 1100 0.42 15.04 15.42
CA GLY A 1100 0.54 13.66 15.90
C GLY A 1100 1.98 13.25 16.21
N GLU A 1101 2.17 11.99 16.60
CA GLU A 1101 3.49 11.49 17.03
C GLU A 1101 4.43 11.23 15.87
N GLY A 1102 3.90 10.68 14.76
CA GLY A 1102 4.70 10.35 13.58
C GLY A 1102 5.43 11.55 12.98
N MET A 1103 4.92 12.77 13.18
CA MET A 1103 5.57 14.00 12.71
C MET A 1103 6.24 14.83 13.82
N ARG A 1104 6.14 14.43 15.09
CA ARG A 1104 6.61 15.26 16.22
C ARG A 1104 8.12 15.42 16.24
N ALA A 1105 8.87 14.33 16.00
CA ALA A 1105 10.33 14.37 15.92
C ALA A 1105 10.81 15.27 14.76
N PHE A 1106 10.18 15.10 13.60
CA PHE A 1106 10.43 15.89 12.40
C PHE A 1106 10.15 17.39 12.65
N ALA A 1107 9.00 17.72 13.25
CA ALA A 1107 8.60 19.09 13.56
C ALA A 1107 9.49 19.73 14.63
N PHE A 1108 9.94 18.96 15.64
CA PHE A 1108 10.91 19.41 16.64
C PHE A 1108 12.22 19.84 15.99
N ALA A 1109 12.78 18.99 15.12
CA ALA A 1109 14.01 19.28 14.41
C ALA A 1109 13.88 20.56 13.57
N LEU A 1110 12.79 20.70 12.80
CA LEU A 1110 12.52 21.92 12.03
C LEU A 1110 12.41 23.17 12.93
N THR A 1111 11.70 23.07 14.05
CA THR A 1111 11.50 24.18 15.01
C THR A 1111 12.84 24.65 15.59
N VAL A 1112 13.66 23.71 16.09
CA VAL A 1112 14.99 24.02 16.62
C VAL A 1112 15.90 24.55 15.53
N GLY A 1113 15.93 23.89 14.37
CA GLY A 1113 16.78 24.29 13.25
C GLY A 1113 16.46 25.69 12.74
N LEU A 1114 15.19 26.06 12.70
CA LEU A 1114 14.73 27.39 12.33
C LEU A 1114 15.19 28.48 13.32
N LEU A 1115 15.05 28.22 14.62
CA LEU A 1115 15.51 29.13 15.67
C LEU A 1115 17.04 29.32 15.61
N VAL A 1116 17.76 28.22 15.47
CA VAL A 1116 19.22 28.22 15.45
C VAL A 1116 19.75 28.86 14.16
N GLY A 1117 19.14 28.57 13.00
CA GLY A 1117 19.53 29.17 11.72
C GLY A 1117 19.29 30.67 11.66
N THR A 1118 18.19 31.15 12.24
CA THR A 1118 17.90 32.58 12.39
C THR A 1118 19.00 33.26 13.23
N TYR A 1119 19.36 32.65 14.35
CA TYR A 1119 20.39 33.11 15.25
C TYR A 1119 21.79 33.09 14.61
N SER A 1120 22.17 31.97 13.99
CA SER A 1120 23.51 31.76 13.44
C SER A 1120 23.77 32.67 12.25
N SER A 1121 22.77 32.96 11.42
CA SER A 1121 22.86 33.90 10.30
C SER A 1121 23.30 35.30 10.77
N VAL A 1122 22.79 35.76 11.92
CA VAL A 1122 23.08 37.07 12.50
C VAL A 1122 24.34 37.06 13.37
N GLY A 1123 24.45 36.09 14.28
CA GLY A 1123 25.48 36.05 15.34
C GLY A 1123 26.76 35.30 14.96
N VAL A 1124 26.70 34.42 13.95
CA VAL A 1124 27.83 33.57 13.54
C VAL A 1124 28.28 33.92 12.11
N ALA A 1125 27.40 33.79 11.12
CA ALA A 1125 27.75 33.95 9.71
C ALA A 1125 28.18 35.40 9.37
N ALA A 1126 27.38 36.40 9.74
CA ALA A 1126 27.68 37.79 9.40
C ALA A 1126 29.02 38.31 10.00
N PRO A 1127 29.35 38.04 11.28
CA PRO A 1127 30.65 38.42 11.83
C PRO A 1127 31.85 37.70 11.18
N LEU A 1128 31.69 36.47 10.70
CA LEU A 1128 32.76 35.71 10.03
C LEU A 1128 33.17 36.31 8.67
N VAL A 1129 32.32 37.16 8.07
CA VAL A 1129 32.62 37.85 6.80
C VAL A 1129 33.59 39.03 6.98
N TRP A 1130 33.79 39.51 8.22
CA TRP A 1130 34.61 40.68 8.52
C TRP A 1130 36.08 40.49 8.13
N SER A 1131 36.66 41.47 7.43
CA SER A 1131 38.04 41.40 6.92
C SER A 1131 39.12 41.91 7.89
N GLY A 1132 38.75 42.33 9.10
CA GLY A 1132 39.71 42.79 10.13
C GLY A 1132 39.97 44.30 10.18
N LYS A 1133 39.36 45.10 9.30
CA LYS A 1133 39.46 46.59 9.34
C LYS A 1133 38.68 47.16 10.52
N ARG A 1134 39.32 48.09 11.26
CA ARG A 1134 38.75 48.72 12.46
C ARG A 1134 37.70 49.76 12.07
N ARG A 1135 36.79 50.03 13.01
CA ARG A 1135 35.73 51.03 12.91
C ARG A 1135 36.32 52.38 12.48
N LYS A 1136 35.71 53.06 11.49
CA LYS A 1136 36.19 54.35 10.98
C LYS A 1136 36.30 55.44 12.05
N ALA A 1137 35.51 55.35 13.12
CA ALA A 1137 35.61 56.26 14.26
C ALA A 1137 36.94 56.12 15.04
N ASP A 1138 37.59 54.96 15.01
CA ASP A 1138 38.89 54.74 15.64
C ASP A 1138 40.06 55.29 14.79
N GLU A 1139 39.86 55.47 13.48
CA GLU A 1139 40.87 56.07 12.58
C GLU A 1139 40.91 57.61 12.66
N GLN A 1140 39.85 58.26 13.17
CA GLN A 1140 39.81 59.72 13.34
C GLN A 1140 40.48 60.22 14.64
N VAL A 1141 41.03 59.31 15.46
CA VAL A 1141 41.81 59.64 16.66
C VAL A 1141 43.30 59.42 16.39
N GLN A 1142 43.84 60.14 15.40
CA GLN A 1142 45.27 60.45 15.39
C GLN A 1142 45.46 61.89 15.87
N PRO A 1143 46.31 62.14 16.90
CA PRO A 1143 46.55 63.49 17.36
C PRO A 1143 47.29 64.26 16.26
N VAL A 1144 46.70 65.37 15.81
CA VAL A 1144 47.41 66.36 14.99
C VAL A 1144 48.57 66.89 15.84
N PRO A 1145 49.84 66.76 15.41
CA PRO A 1145 50.95 67.35 16.14
C PRO A 1145 50.98 68.85 15.84
N GLY A 1146 50.82 69.66 16.89
CA GLY A 1146 51.29 71.04 16.91
C GLY A 1146 50.23 72.10 16.69
N THR A 1147 49.66 72.61 17.78
CA THR A 1147 49.63 74.06 18.02
C THR A 1147 49.50 74.30 19.52
N ALA A 1148 50.54 74.94 20.05
CA ALA A 1148 50.64 75.32 21.44
C ALA A 1148 49.63 76.42 21.79
N LEU A 1149 49.18 76.37 23.05
CA LEU A 1149 48.83 77.49 23.94
C LEU A 1149 47.91 78.59 23.38
N VAL A 1150 46.80 78.85 24.08
CA VAL A 1150 46.71 79.98 25.04
C VAL A 1150 45.36 79.89 25.77
N THR A 1151 45.48 79.94 27.09
CA THR A 1151 44.45 80.14 28.11
C THR A 1151 43.53 81.33 27.85
N ARG A 1152 42.21 81.14 27.98
CA ARG A 1152 41.39 81.72 29.06
C ARG A 1152 39.98 81.15 29.05
#